data_AF-A0A3A8Q0X1-F1
#
_entry.id   AF-A0A3A8Q0X1-F1
#
_cell.length_a   1.000
_cell.length_b   1.000
_cell.length_c   1.000
_cell.angle_alpha   90.00
_cell.angle_beta   90.00
_cell.angle_gamma   90.00
#
_symmetry.space_group_name_H-M   'P 1'
#
loop_
_entity.id
_entity.type
_entity.pdbx_description
1 polymer ?
#
loop_
_entity_poly.entity_id
_entity_poly.type
_entity_poly.pdbx_seq_one_letter_code
_entity_poly.pdbx_strand_id
1 'polypeptide(L)'
;MKIATLIAMAAARVIQEESGLMGVRICPVSLRPADVGTLAQEVQKRLGKKTYVAISVPGASPVEKERVFVSEGSAAAERATLWRNEVKIEEDEHLVYASVQVHGKAGGLEDTLTPLGEAGLREEFVRWADGGDSGLPRGLGAALRDSGILERVSAAALCQYAQAVLGDRKRSDWEACGHHLSLLNLARDSRLDGRAAGERLAENDRLVSRAATGERVGSTTEGPLSELRAAFQAATGDIQERLAKVDLATLLDEGMKKRERRGEARAKAKKSAVVEPAKPKKSKKHKAATPRSREEQLIDVAQGAQQGEREKAIAKKARAIGEVSPLEAGRSAGASPNGKVETQPEVWGKTDERRELGALANVLPLGLAKMIQALTNGRGFGLTWRARNVAASLIRDLPLNAEPVEKGPSAEGDALANASIAQYTAARDALKEQLRTSARGGDGLAEFIKAPLIKLAELEVRAKAKELLRVAAELLDLATSSMDSRLCQVVAQFETVRVASREGDIVIVLGPFHPLLLSQAVGRFEAILTDSKLGQEGKALLARSLSEAPAAPEHWPVEGEPVLRLSRSIGGLLTYQSTAVELDPKEVADASSAVISSFVELSPHSKVGMRIAVDGAPINGVVEGAALVLAADPSITRITVAAGGEGVPELSDRAEAVLRDGRLALEALSRGATSLPSARPHLIFRLVPSTANPVVTEQSTPSHPTHASGGGLLPTEFQVFGTGFRVRTPIDPKEQPALCAFEALHALQSNRQPQRAFLRTEFAASLRSILVERRGFPRSSWEVVVAPKVATTPPPGLFLLAHERFSERLEFAIVSEDVTPASRALRGGFESLGIQELTPTMVRDLATRLASATNRGIISPRRTGKHVIAASIVGVALRQEFRGEGFVAPLEGTSAVTLLGINPADESGAMAIGFGARDSTLHFVVGYAALEQSLAAEFVRGKLTGSLADRCERLLRWIELASLDTGGVGTTAAREALNWLLFPALAERDIEGGATHRLLLNLGRGTRISTSVLCYLPDSANVLGGRGAAKLGNSPVSLRTLNVETFEALVLSGGFTSAA
;
A
#
# COMPACT_ATOMS: atom_id res chain seq x y z
N MET A 1 -20.17 -41.49 12.33
CA MET A 1 -21.11 -40.85 11.38
C MET A 1 -20.56 -40.93 9.95
N LYS A 2 -21.37 -41.27 8.93
CA LYS A 2 -20.96 -41.15 7.50
C LYS A 2 -21.31 -39.75 6.98
N ILE A 3 -20.47 -39.18 6.11
CA ILE A 3 -20.72 -37.85 5.52
C ILE A 3 -22.04 -37.79 4.74
N ALA A 4 -22.40 -38.86 4.02
CA ALA A 4 -23.69 -39.03 3.37
C ALA A 4 -24.88 -38.91 4.33
N THR A 5 -24.79 -39.50 5.53
CA THR A 5 -25.83 -39.43 6.56
C THR A 5 -25.93 -38.03 7.16
N LEU A 6 -24.78 -37.36 7.38
CA LEU A 6 -24.74 -35.97 7.87
C LEU A 6 -25.40 -35.00 6.88
N ILE A 7 -25.09 -35.12 5.57
CA ILE A 7 -25.71 -34.32 4.50
C ILE A 7 -27.23 -34.56 4.48
N ALA A 8 -27.68 -35.81 4.59
CA ALA A 8 -29.10 -36.14 4.62
C ALA A 8 -29.82 -35.59 5.88
N MET A 9 -29.16 -35.59 7.04
CA MET A 9 -29.67 -34.96 8.27
C MET A 9 -29.83 -33.45 8.10
N ALA A 10 -28.79 -32.77 7.64
CA ALA A 10 -28.80 -31.32 7.45
C ALA A 10 -29.83 -30.89 6.40
N ALA A 11 -29.95 -31.61 5.28
CA ALA A 11 -30.97 -31.35 4.26
C ALA A 11 -32.40 -31.59 4.80
N ALA A 12 -32.60 -32.67 5.56
CA ALA A 12 -33.90 -32.97 6.17
C ALA A 12 -34.32 -31.87 7.16
N ARG A 13 -33.40 -31.41 8.02
CA ARG A 13 -33.67 -30.34 8.97
C ARG A 13 -34.04 -29.02 8.28
N VAL A 14 -33.30 -28.60 7.26
CA VAL A 14 -33.59 -27.35 6.53
C VAL A 14 -34.99 -27.36 5.93
N ILE A 15 -35.41 -28.49 5.34
CA ILE A 15 -36.76 -28.64 4.76
C ILE A 15 -37.85 -28.74 5.85
N GLN A 16 -37.55 -29.35 7.00
CA GLN A 16 -38.50 -29.47 8.12
C GLN A 16 -38.66 -28.18 8.93
N GLU A 17 -37.61 -27.36 9.05
CA GLU A 17 -37.66 -26.03 9.66
C GLU A 17 -38.44 -25.03 8.76
N GLU A 18 -38.42 -25.21 7.44
CA GLU A 18 -39.11 -24.37 6.45
C GLU A 18 -39.92 -25.22 5.44
N SER A 19 -41.10 -25.67 5.83
CA SER A 19 -41.95 -26.59 5.03
C SER A 19 -42.42 -26.05 3.66
N GLY A 20 -42.16 -24.78 3.37
CA GLY A 20 -42.42 -24.15 2.06
C GLY A 20 -41.25 -24.27 1.06
N LEU A 21 -40.15 -24.95 1.41
CA LEU A 21 -38.98 -25.07 0.54
C LEU A 21 -39.15 -26.13 -0.55
N MET A 22 -38.83 -25.76 -1.79
CA MET A 22 -38.69 -26.69 -2.92
C MET A 22 -37.58 -27.72 -2.69
N GLY A 23 -36.55 -27.37 -1.93
CA GLY A 23 -35.47 -28.28 -1.56
C GLY A 23 -34.14 -27.59 -1.30
N VAL A 24 -33.05 -28.36 -1.35
CA VAL A 24 -31.74 -27.98 -0.82
C VAL A 24 -30.63 -28.28 -1.82
N ARG A 25 -29.69 -27.32 -1.96
CA ARG A 25 -28.47 -27.44 -2.75
C ARG A 25 -27.24 -27.53 -1.85
N ILE A 26 -26.49 -28.63 -1.97
CA ILE A 26 -25.25 -28.90 -1.24
C ILE A 26 -24.08 -28.92 -2.25
N CYS A 27 -23.47 -27.76 -2.49
CA CYS A 27 -22.43 -27.62 -3.52
C CYS A 27 -21.46 -26.46 -3.22
N PRO A 28 -20.12 -26.66 -3.33
CA PRO A 28 -19.43 -27.94 -3.43
C PRO A 28 -19.45 -28.71 -2.09
N VAL A 29 -19.31 -30.03 -2.10
CA VAL A 29 -19.23 -30.87 -0.89
C VAL A 29 -18.24 -32.03 -1.03
N SER A 30 -17.57 -32.40 0.07
CA SER A 30 -16.65 -33.55 0.10
C SER A 30 -17.41 -34.88 0.17
N LEU A 31 -17.74 -35.45 -1.00
CA LEU A 31 -18.41 -36.76 -1.14
C LEU A 31 -17.59 -37.70 -2.04
N ARG A 32 -17.43 -38.96 -1.66
CA ARG A 32 -16.72 -39.98 -2.46
C ARG A 32 -17.74 -40.81 -3.28
N PRO A 33 -17.35 -41.40 -4.42
CA PRO A 33 -18.23 -42.27 -5.22
C PRO A 33 -18.96 -43.35 -4.41
N ALA A 34 -18.25 -44.01 -3.48
CA ALA A 34 -18.81 -45.06 -2.62
C ALA A 34 -19.89 -44.57 -1.63
N ASP A 35 -19.91 -43.27 -1.30
CA ASP A 35 -20.87 -42.70 -0.34
C ASP A 35 -22.18 -42.26 -1.03
N VAL A 36 -22.21 -42.15 -2.37
CA VAL A 36 -23.36 -41.64 -3.16
C VAL A 36 -24.63 -42.48 -2.96
N GLY A 37 -24.51 -43.80 -3.06
CA GLY A 37 -25.66 -44.70 -2.85
C GLY A 37 -26.22 -44.62 -1.43
N THR A 38 -25.37 -44.37 -0.42
CA THR A 38 -25.80 -44.15 0.96
C THR A 38 -26.52 -42.79 1.09
N LEU A 39 -26.05 -41.75 0.40
CA LEU A 39 -26.68 -40.42 0.44
C LEU A 39 -28.10 -40.45 -0.10
N ALA A 40 -28.32 -41.03 -1.29
CA ALA A 40 -29.65 -41.14 -1.87
C ALA A 40 -30.62 -41.92 -0.97
N GLN A 41 -30.16 -43.03 -0.36
CA GLN A 41 -30.95 -43.83 0.56
C GLN A 41 -31.31 -43.07 1.86
N GLU A 42 -30.34 -42.41 2.50
CA GLU A 42 -30.61 -41.66 3.74
C GLU A 42 -31.47 -40.40 3.51
N VAL A 43 -31.36 -39.74 2.35
CA VAL A 43 -32.26 -38.65 1.95
C VAL A 43 -33.70 -39.16 1.83
N GLN A 44 -33.96 -40.19 1.00
CA GLN A 44 -35.31 -40.73 0.81
C GLN A 44 -35.90 -41.39 2.07
N LYS A 45 -35.05 -41.83 3.00
CA LYS A 45 -35.47 -42.36 4.31
C LYS A 45 -35.94 -41.26 5.26
N ARG A 46 -35.41 -40.03 5.15
CA ARG A 46 -35.68 -38.90 6.07
C ARG A 46 -36.71 -37.91 5.52
N LEU A 47 -36.74 -37.73 4.20
CA LEU A 47 -37.61 -36.81 3.47
C LEU A 47 -38.69 -37.53 2.63
N GLY A 48 -38.77 -38.86 2.73
CA GLY A 48 -39.77 -39.67 2.05
C GLY A 48 -39.34 -40.16 0.66
N LYS A 49 -40.05 -41.18 0.14
CA LYS A 49 -39.76 -41.77 -1.18
C LYS A 49 -40.05 -40.82 -2.35
N LYS A 50 -40.81 -39.75 -2.10
CA LYS A 50 -41.13 -38.71 -3.09
C LYS A 50 -39.97 -37.73 -3.33
N THR A 51 -38.95 -37.68 -2.47
CA THR A 51 -37.81 -36.77 -2.69
C THR A 51 -37.04 -37.13 -3.96
N TYR A 52 -36.84 -36.13 -4.82
CA TYR A 52 -35.94 -36.18 -5.96
C TYR A 52 -34.50 -35.94 -5.49
N VAL A 53 -33.57 -36.81 -5.89
CA VAL A 53 -32.17 -36.73 -5.46
C VAL A 53 -31.23 -36.75 -6.66
N ALA A 54 -30.53 -35.64 -6.88
CA ALA A 54 -29.56 -35.48 -7.95
C ALA A 54 -28.15 -35.32 -7.37
N ILE A 55 -27.21 -36.17 -7.78
CA ILE A 55 -25.86 -36.21 -7.21
C ILE A 55 -24.79 -36.18 -8.31
N SER A 56 -23.87 -35.21 -8.24
CA SER A 56 -22.67 -35.15 -9.10
C SER A 56 -21.41 -35.48 -8.30
N VAL A 57 -20.72 -36.56 -8.69
CA VAL A 57 -19.44 -36.97 -8.11
C VAL A 57 -18.52 -37.49 -9.22
N PRO A 58 -17.29 -36.97 -9.37
CA PRO A 58 -16.32 -37.50 -10.32
C PRO A 58 -16.01 -38.98 -10.09
N GLY A 59 -15.98 -39.79 -11.15
CA GLY A 59 -15.76 -41.24 -11.08
C GLY A 59 -16.88 -42.05 -10.42
N ALA A 60 -18.07 -41.48 -10.17
CA ALA A 60 -19.23 -42.27 -9.76
C ALA A 60 -19.90 -42.94 -10.96
N SER A 61 -20.24 -44.23 -10.83
CA SER A 61 -21.03 -44.93 -11.85
C SER A 61 -22.38 -44.23 -12.03
N PRO A 62 -22.82 -43.95 -13.28
CA PRO A 62 -24.10 -43.30 -13.51
C PRO A 62 -25.24 -44.21 -13.04
N VAL A 63 -26.21 -43.63 -12.35
CA VAL A 63 -27.40 -44.32 -11.85
C VAL A 63 -28.61 -43.48 -12.19
N GLU A 64 -29.55 -44.04 -12.94
CA GLU A 64 -30.83 -43.42 -13.23
C GLU A 64 -31.97 -44.29 -12.70
N LYS A 65 -32.77 -43.71 -11.81
CA LYS A 65 -34.01 -44.25 -11.27
C LYS A 65 -35.03 -43.12 -11.23
N GLU A 66 -36.31 -43.49 -11.15
CA GLU A 66 -37.48 -42.58 -11.22
C GLU A 66 -37.29 -41.21 -10.52
N ARG A 67 -36.72 -41.21 -9.30
CA ARG A 67 -36.43 -39.99 -8.52
C ARG A 67 -34.99 -39.91 -7.98
N VAL A 68 -34.05 -40.69 -8.53
CA VAL A 68 -32.63 -40.65 -8.14
C VAL A 68 -31.74 -40.65 -9.38
N PHE A 69 -30.93 -39.61 -9.53
CA PHE A 69 -30.00 -39.46 -10.65
C PHE A 69 -28.60 -39.18 -10.14
N VAL A 70 -27.67 -40.06 -10.49
CA VAL A 70 -26.23 -39.94 -10.21
C VAL A 70 -25.52 -39.85 -11.54
N SER A 71 -24.62 -38.89 -11.68
CA SER A 71 -23.76 -38.78 -12.86
C SER A 71 -22.45 -38.08 -12.52
N GLU A 72 -21.54 -38.07 -13.49
CA GLU A 72 -20.33 -37.26 -13.48
C GLU A 72 -20.54 -35.98 -14.28
N GLY A 73 -20.03 -34.85 -13.79
CA GLY A 73 -20.11 -33.57 -14.49
C GLY A 73 -21.50 -32.92 -14.47
N SER A 74 -21.84 -32.15 -15.51
CA SER A 74 -23.02 -31.28 -15.50
C SER A 74 -24.37 -32.01 -15.61
N ALA A 75 -24.39 -33.26 -16.05
CA ALA A 75 -25.63 -33.99 -16.32
C ALA A 75 -26.57 -34.08 -15.10
N ALA A 76 -26.03 -34.22 -13.88
CA ALA A 76 -26.85 -34.23 -12.67
C ALA A 76 -27.41 -32.84 -12.31
N ALA A 77 -26.70 -31.76 -12.62
CA ALA A 77 -27.21 -30.39 -12.49
C ALA A 77 -28.34 -30.11 -13.51
N GLU A 78 -28.18 -30.61 -14.74
CA GLU A 78 -29.20 -30.54 -15.79
C GLU A 78 -30.47 -31.30 -15.37
N ARG A 79 -30.33 -32.53 -14.88
CA ARG A 79 -31.45 -33.35 -14.40
C ARG A 79 -32.18 -32.72 -13.21
N ALA A 80 -31.43 -32.17 -12.25
CA ALA A 80 -32.00 -31.39 -11.14
C ALA A 80 -32.78 -30.17 -11.64
N THR A 81 -32.26 -29.45 -12.65
CA THR A 81 -32.91 -28.25 -13.21
C THR A 81 -34.21 -28.58 -13.95
N LEU A 82 -34.31 -29.78 -14.54
CA LEU A 82 -35.57 -30.29 -15.09
C LEU A 82 -36.57 -30.62 -13.97
N TRP A 83 -36.17 -31.47 -13.01
CA TRP A 83 -37.02 -31.90 -11.89
C TRP A 83 -37.52 -30.75 -11.02
N ARG A 84 -36.76 -29.66 -10.89
CA ARG A 84 -37.19 -28.41 -10.25
C ARG A 84 -38.56 -27.90 -10.72
N ASN A 85 -38.91 -28.13 -11.99
CA ASN A 85 -40.19 -27.70 -12.56
C ASN A 85 -41.31 -28.75 -12.40
N GLU A 86 -40.98 -29.96 -11.92
CA GLU A 86 -41.90 -31.08 -11.69
C GLU A 86 -42.27 -31.23 -10.21
N VAL A 87 -41.39 -30.80 -9.28
CA VAL A 87 -41.57 -30.90 -7.83
C VAL A 87 -42.81 -30.15 -7.33
N LYS A 88 -43.71 -30.88 -6.66
CA LYS A 88 -44.89 -30.32 -5.99
C LYS A 88 -44.76 -30.32 -4.46
N ILE A 89 -44.45 -29.17 -3.90
CA ILE A 89 -44.29 -28.99 -2.43
C ILE A 89 -45.57 -29.38 -1.68
N GLU A 90 -46.75 -29.06 -2.21
CA GLU A 90 -48.06 -29.44 -1.65
C GLU A 90 -48.30 -30.95 -1.56
N GLU A 91 -47.57 -31.76 -2.35
CA GLU A 91 -47.64 -33.21 -2.34
C GLU A 91 -46.52 -33.87 -1.50
N ASP A 92 -45.79 -33.11 -0.66
CA ASP A 92 -44.61 -33.56 0.11
C ASP A 92 -43.46 -34.02 -0.83
N GLU A 93 -43.25 -33.28 -1.92
CA GLU A 93 -42.14 -33.48 -2.83
C GLU A 93 -41.07 -32.39 -2.66
N HIS A 94 -39.80 -32.80 -2.62
CA HIS A 94 -38.65 -31.90 -2.51
C HIS A 94 -37.51 -32.37 -3.41
N LEU A 95 -36.59 -31.46 -3.76
CA LEU A 95 -35.38 -31.73 -4.55
C LEU A 95 -34.10 -31.53 -3.74
N VAL A 96 -33.31 -32.59 -3.57
CA VAL A 96 -31.96 -32.51 -2.99
C VAL A 96 -30.93 -32.65 -4.09
N TYR A 97 -30.17 -31.57 -4.34
CA TYR A 97 -29.05 -31.57 -5.28
C TYR A 97 -27.73 -31.48 -4.51
N ALA A 98 -26.85 -32.48 -4.68
CA ALA A 98 -25.53 -32.52 -4.06
C ALA A 98 -24.43 -32.65 -5.11
N SER A 99 -23.33 -31.89 -4.98
CA SER A 99 -22.23 -31.95 -5.95
C SER A 99 -20.87 -31.67 -5.34
N VAL A 100 -19.86 -32.44 -5.74
CA VAL A 100 -18.45 -32.20 -5.38
C VAL A 100 -17.87 -30.97 -6.09
N GLN A 101 -18.40 -30.63 -7.26
CA GLN A 101 -17.92 -29.55 -8.12
C GLN A 101 -19.02 -28.50 -8.39
N VAL A 102 -18.64 -27.25 -8.57
CA VAL A 102 -19.57 -26.20 -9.03
C VAL A 102 -19.73 -26.33 -10.54
N HIS A 103 -20.94 -26.62 -11.01
CA HIS A 103 -21.26 -26.74 -12.43
C HIS A 103 -22.05 -25.51 -12.90
N GLY A 104 -21.62 -24.84 -13.97
CA GLY A 104 -22.29 -23.62 -14.47
C GLY A 104 -23.76 -23.83 -14.86
N LYS A 105 -24.13 -25.05 -15.31
CA LYS A 105 -25.52 -25.43 -15.58
C LYS A 105 -26.39 -25.59 -14.32
N ALA A 106 -25.82 -25.54 -13.12
CA ALA A 106 -26.57 -25.49 -11.86
C ALA A 106 -27.09 -24.08 -11.51
N GLY A 107 -26.81 -23.05 -12.35
CA GLY A 107 -27.25 -21.67 -12.12
C GLY A 107 -28.76 -21.54 -11.85
N GLY A 108 -29.59 -22.28 -12.61
CA GLY A 108 -31.04 -22.30 -12.41
C GLY A 108 -31.53 -22.93 -11.11
N LEU A 109 -30.63 -23.51 -10.30
CA LEU A 109 -30.94 -24.06 -8.98
C LEU A 109 -30.56 -23.08 -7.85
N GLU A 110 -29.80 -22.01 -8.14
CA GLU A 110 -29.32 -21.08 -7.11
C GLU A 110 -30.43 -20.19 -6.55
N ASP A 111 -31.41 -19.85 -7.40
CA ASP A 111 -32.58 -19.02 -7.04
C ASP A 111 -33.75 -19.84 -6.46
N THR A 112 -33.67 -21.17 -6.47
CA THR A 112 -34.82 -22.06 -6.16
C THR A 112 -34.56 -23.12 -5.10
N LEU A 113 -33.31 -23.50 -4.83
CA LEU A 113 -32.96 -24.45 -3.78
C LEU A 113 -32.11 -23.77 -2.71
N THR A 114 -32.48 -23.95 -1.44
CA THR A 114 -31.78 -23.33 -0.31
C THR A 114 -30.33 -23.82 -0.24
N PRO A 115 -29.33 -22.93 -0.23
CA PRO A 115 -27.92 -23.32 -0.23
C PRO A 115 -27.49 -23.82 1.16
N LEU A 116 -27.14 -25.09 1.26
CA LEU A 116 -26.58 -25.73 2.44
C LEU A 116 -25.07 -25.95 2.23
N GLY A 117 -24.27 -24.97 2.67
CA GLY A 117 -22.82 -25.02 2.60
C GLY A 117 -22.15 -25.73 3.77
N GLU A 118 -20.83 -25.84 3.70
CA GLU A 118 -19.97 -26.52 4.68
C GLU A 118 -20.21 -26.09 6.15
N ALA A 119 -20.47 -24.80 6.38
CA ALA A 119 -20.81 -24.27 7.70
C ALA A 119 -22.09 -24.91 8.29
N GLY A 120 -23.13 -25.10 7.47
CA GLY A 120 -24.36 -25.77 7.89
C GLY A 120 -24.15 -27.25 8.18
N LEU A 121 -23.29 -27.93 7.42
CA LEU A 121 -22.91 -29.32 7.69
C LEU A 121 -22.11 -29.47 8.99
N ARG A 122 -21.23 -28.52 9.32
CA ARG A 122 -20.48 -28.49 10.58
C ARG A 122 -21.38 -28.23 11.79
N GLU A 123 -22.32 -27.30 11.68
CA GLU A 123 -23.31 -27.04 12.73
C GLU A 123 -24.24 -28.25 12.93
N GLU A 124 -24.64 -28.94 11.86
CA GLU A 124 -25.35 -30.22 11.98
C GLU A 124 -24.49 -31.29 12.66
N PHE A 125 -23.19 -31.34 12.37
CA PHE A 125 -22.28 -32.28 13.01
C PHE A 125 -22.18 -32.03 14.51
N VAL A 126 -22.10 -30.76 14.95
CA VAL A 126 -22.10 -30.41 16.38
C VAL A 126 -23.41 -30.79 17.04
N ARG A 127 -24.56 -30.45 16.44
CA ARG A 127 -25.90 -30.85 16.94
C ARG A 127 -26.03 -32.37 17.05
N TRP A 128 -25.55 -33.12 16.06
CA TRP A 128 -25.53 -34.57 16.11
C TRP A 128 -24.58 -35.08 17.21
N ALA A 129 -23.34 -34.58 17.28
CA ALA A 129 -22.32 -35.06 18.21
C ALA A 129 -22.70 -34.87 19.69
N ASP A 130 -23.30 -33.73 20.04
CA ASP A 130 -23.80 -33.46 21.39
C ASP A 130 -25.21 -34.07 21.63
N GLY A 131 -25.83 -34.66 20.62
CA GLY A 131 -27.10 -35.39 20.71
C GLY A 131 -26.96 -36.73 21.44
N GLY A 132 -28.05 -37.19 22.07
CA GLY A 132 -28.05 -38.41 22.90
C GLY A 132 -27.69 -39.70 22.16
N ASP A 133 -27.96 -39.77 20.85
CA ASP A 133 -27.80 -40.96 20.02
C ASP A 133 -26.48 -40.98 19.21
N SER A 134 -25.54 -40.08 19.52
CA SER A 134 -24.30 -39.92 18.75
C SER A 134 -23.26 -41.02 19.02
N GLY A 135 -23.26 -41.54 20.25
CA GLY A 135 -22.19 -42.40 20.79
C GLY A 135 -20.87 -41.66 21.06
N LEU A 136 -20.79 -40.35 20.82
CA LEU A 136 -19.63 -39.51 21.13
C LEU A 136 -19.79 -38.93 22.55
N PRO A 137 -18.67 -38.56 23.21
CA PRO A 137 -18.75 -37.93 24.53
C PRO A 137 -19.49 -36.58 24.47
N ARG A 138 -20.46 -36.39 25.37
CA ARG A 138 -21.25 -35.15 25.47
C ARG A 138 -20.34 -33.93 25.69
N GLY A 139 -20.57 -32.87 24.92
CA GLY A 139 -19.79 -31.63 24.98
C GLY A 139 -18.61 -31.62 24.01
N LEU A 140 -18.36 -32.69 23.25
CA LEU A 140 -17.36 -32.69 22.18
C LEU A 140 -17.70 -31.70 21.06
N GLY A 141 -18.98 -31.58 20.70
CA GLY A 141 -19.42 -30.63 19.67
C GLY A 141 -19.18 -29.19 20.11
N ALA A 142 -19.61 -28.85 21.33
CA ALA A 142 -19.30 -27.59 22.00
C ALA A 142 -17.79 -27.32 22.07
N ALA A 143 -16.97 -28.27 22.52
CA ALA A 143 -15.52 -28.10 22.63
C ALA A 143 -14.84 -27.85 21.27
N LEU A 144 -15.31 -28.49 20.19
CA LEU A 144 -14.81 -28.25 18.82
C LEU A 144 -15.24 -26.86 18.28
N ARG A 145 -16.39 -26.34 18.70
CA ARG A 145 -16.85 -24.98 18.38
C ARG A 145 -16.05 -23.94 19.16
N ASP A 146 -15.96 -24.07 20.48
CA ASP A 146 -15.36 -23.10 21.40
C ASP A 146 -13.84 -22.96 21.20
N SER A 147 -13.17 -24.04 20.77
CA SER A 147 -11.76 -24.03 20.39
C SER A 147 -11.45 -23.35 19.05
N GLY A 148 -12.47 -23.07 18.23
CA GLY A 148 -12.32 -22.51 16.88
C GLY A 148 -11.93 -23.51 15.79
N ILE A 149 -11.64 -24.77 16.14
CA ILE A 149 -11.26 -25.83 15.17
C ILE A 149 -12.35 -26.04 14.11
N LEU A 150 -13.62 -25.97 14.51
CA LEU A 150 -14.78 -26.20 13.64
C LEU A 150 -14.77 -25.32 12.38
N GLU A 151 -14.21 -24.10 12.43
CA GLU A 151 -14.14 -23.19 11.29
C GLU A 151 -13.12 -23.64 10.24
N ARG A 152 -12.07 -24.36 10.65
CA ARG A 152 -10.92 -24.77 9.82
C ARG A 152 -11.07 -26.16 9.21
N VAL A 153 -11.79 -27.07 9.85
CA VAL A 153 -11.86 -28.49 9.44
C VAL A 153 -13.10 -28.78 8.56
N SER A 154 -12.99 -29.71 7.61
CA SER A 154 -14.13 -30.11 6.77
C SER A 154 -15.11 -31.02 7.51
N ALA A 155 -16.39 -30.97 7.14
CA ALA A 155 -17.43 -31.87 7.65
C ALA A 155 -17.09 -33.34 7.35
N ALA A 156 -16.38 -33.62 6.26
CA ALA A 156 -15.86 -34.96 5.94
C ALA A 156 -14.78 -35.41 6.93
N ALA A 157 -13.81 -34.55 7.28
CA ALA A 157 -12.79 -34.87 8.29
C ALA A 157 -13.39 -35.02 9.68
N LEU A 158 -14.37 -34.18 10.07
CA LEU A 158 -15.16 -34.35 11.29
C LEU A 158 -15.89 -35.71 11.32
N CYS A 159 -16.49 -36.14 10.20
CA CYS A 159 -17.11 -37.46 10.09
C CYS A 159 -16.11 -38.62 10.20
N GLN A 160 -14.92 -38.49 9.61
CA GLN A 160 -13.85 -39.49 9.70
C GLN A 160 -13.32 -39.60 11.13
N TYR A 161 -13.03 -38.47 11.78
CA TYR A 161 -12.66 -38.40 13.20
C TYR A 161 -13.72 -39.05 14.09
N ALA A 162 -15.00 -38.72 13.91
CA ALA A 162 -16.09 -39.37 14.64
C ALA A 162 -16.17 -40.88 14.40
N GLN A 163 -15.88 -41.38 13.19
CA GLN A 163 -15.80 -42.82 12.93
C GLN A 163 -14.64 -43.48 13.65
N ALA A 164 -13.47 -42.83 13.70
CA ALA A 164 -12.29 -43.35 14.39
C ALA A 164 -12.52 -43.43 15.91
N VAL A 165 -13.07 -42.38 16.52
CA VAL A 165 -13.45 -42.35 17.94
C VAL A 165 -14.46 -43.44 18.27
N LEU A 166 -15.56 -43.55 17.52
CA LEU A 166 -16.59 -44.59 17.73
C LEU A 166 -16.09 -46.02 17.48
N GLY A 167 -15.01 -46.18 16.71
CA GLY A 167 -14.35 -47.47 16.47
C GLY A 167 -13.40 -47.89 17.60
N ASP A 168 -12.91 -46.95 18.40
CA ASP A 168 -11.86 -47.20 19.40
C ASP A 168 -12.41 -47.66 20.75
N ARG A 169 -12.87 -48.92 20.77
CA ARG A 169 -13.40 -49.58 21.97
C ARG A 169 -12.35 -49.90 23.05
N LYS A 170 -11.09 -49.47 22.89
CA LYS A 170 -10.00 -49.78 23.85
C LYS A 170 -9.77 -48.67 24.87
N ARG A 171 -10.32 -47.48 24.64
CA ARG A 171 -10.09 -46.25 25.41
C ARG A 171 -11.40 -45.72 25.96
N SER A 172 -11.31 -44.82 26.95
CA SER A 172 -12.47 -44.03 27.36
C SER A 172 -12.83 -43.01 26.27
N ASP A 173 -14.10 -42.60 26.20
CA ASP A 173 -14.64 -41.76 25.11
C ASP A 173 -13.77 -40.52 24.81
N TRP A 174 -13.36 -39.77 25.85
CA TRP A 174 -12.52 -38.58 25.71
C TRP A 174 -11.05 -38.89 25.40
N GLU A 175 -10.53 -40.02 25.88
CA GLU A 175 -9.17 -40.48 25.54
C GLU A 175 -9.09 -40.98 24.09
N ALA A 176 -10.16 -41.59 23.58
CA ALA A 176 -10.31 -41.90 22.15
C ALA A 176 -10.35 -40.61 21.31
N CYS A 177 -11.11 -39.59 21.74
CA CYS A 177 -11.05 -38.25 21.13
C CYS A 177 -9.61 -37.70 21.08
N GLY A 178 -8.93 -37.68 22.23
CA GLY A 178 -7.55 -37.22 22.35
C GLY A 178 -6.55 -38.01 21.51
N HIS A 179 -6.80 -39.30 21.27
CA HIS A 179 -5.96 -40.17 20.44
C HIS A 179 -6.07 -39.87 18.93
N HIS A 180 -7.27 -39.59 18.42
CA HIS A 180 -7.55 -39.45 16.98
C HIS A 180 -7.46 -38.01 16.45
N LEU A 181 -6.98 -37.07 17.26
CA LEU A 181 -6.87 -35.64 16.91
C LEU A 181 -6.07 -35.35 15.62
N SER A 182 -5.18 -36.23 15.19
CA SER A 182 -4.43 -36.08 13.93
C SER A 182 -5.31 -36.06 12.68
N LEU A 183 -6.49 -36.68 12.72
CA LEU A 183 -7.49 -36.60 11.64
C LEU A 183 -8.09 -35.18 11.48
N LEU A 184 -7.95 -34.33 12.51
CA LEU A 184 -8.30 -32.91 12.50
C LEU A 184 -7.07 -32.01 12.26
N ASN A 185 -5.93 -32.59 11.86
CA ASN A 185 -4.62 -31.94 11.71
C ASN A 185 -4.06 -31.37 13.02
N LEU A 186 -4.29 -32.05 14.14
CA LEU A 186 -3.76 -31.67 15.46
C LEU A 186 -2.82 -32.76 16.01
N ALA A 187 -1.97 -32.42 16.97
CA ALA A 187 -1.17 -33.43 17.67
C ALA A 187 -2.05 -34.22 18.64
N ARG A 188 -1.63 -35.42 19.03
CA ARG A 188 -2.31 -36.23 20.03
C ARG A 188 -2.35 -35.50 21.38
N ASP A 189 -3.41 -35.74 22.15
CA ASP A 189 -3.51 -35.34 23.55
C ASP A 189 -4.08 -36.50 24.38
N SER A 190 -3.21 -37.31 24.98
CA SER A 190 -3.65 -38.44 25.83
C SER A 190 -4.35 -38.03 27.13
N ARG A 191 -4.43 -36.73 27.46
CA ARG A 191 -5.12 -36.18 28.64
C ARG A 191 -6.28 -35.25 28.28
N LEU A 192 -6.82 -35.36 27.07
CA LEU A 192 -8.04 -34.63 26.71
C LEU A 192 -9.19 -35.10 27.63
N ASP A 193 -9.80 -34.16 28.35
CA ASP A 193 -10.97 -34.40 29.21
C ASP A 193 -12.09 -33.40 28.90
N GLY A 194 -13.33 -33.77 29.22
CA GLY A 194 -14.51 -32.95 28.92
C GLY A 194 -14.68 -31.68 29.77
N ARG A 195 -13.82 -31.41 30.77
CA ARG A 195 -13.89 -30.16 31.57
C ARG A 195 -13.05 -29.05 30.96
N ALA A 196 -11.91 -29.40 30.36
CA ALA A 196 -10.99 -28.44 29.73
C ALA A 196 -10.85 -28.62 28.20
N ALA A 197 -11.64 -29.51 27.59
CA ALA A 197 -11.53 -29.89 26.18
C ALA A 197 -11.33 -28.71 25.21
N GLY A 198 -12.21 -27.70 25.25
CA GLY A 198 -12.13 -26.55 24.34
C GLY A 198 -10.82 -25.75 24.49
N GLU A 199 -10.36 -25.53 25.73
CA GLU A 199 -9.12 -24.79 25.99
C GLU A 199 -7.86 -25.59 25.60
N ARG A 200 -7.85 -26.90 25.87
CA ARG A 200 -6.77 -27.82 25.46
C ARG A 200 -6.67 -27.93 23.95
N LEU A 201 -7.81 -28.07 23.28
CA LEU A 201 -7.92 -28.11 21.82
C LEU A 201 -7.42 -26.81 21.17
N ALA A 202 -7.80 -25.65 21.72
CA ALA A 202 -7.34 -24.35 21.23
C ALA A 202 -5.82 -24.15 21.38
N GLU A 203 -5.22 -24.55 22.51
CA GLU A 203 -3.77 -24.44 22.70
C GLU A 203 -3.00 -25.51 21.89
N ASN A 204 -3.59 -26.70 21.65
CA ASN A 204 -3.05 -27.69 20.72
C ASN A 204 -2.98 -27.13 19.29
N ASP A 205 -4.10 -26.60 18.76
CA ASP A 205 -4.13 -25.95 17.43
C ASP A 205 -3.12 -24.82 17.32
N ARG A 206 -2.98 -24.01 18.38
CA ARG A 206 -1.98 -22.94 18.45
C ARG A 206 -0.54 -23.46 18.38
N LEU A 207 -0.21 -24.53 19.10
CA LEU A 207 1.13 -25.11 19.08
C LEU A 207 1.45 -25.77 17.73
N VAL A 208 0.49 -26.50 17.15
CA VAL A 208 0.61 -27.14 15.84
C VAL A 208 0.75 -26.08 14.73
N SER A 209 -0.11 -25.06 14.73
CA SER A 209 -0.06 -23.97 13.75
C SER A 209 1.28 -23.20 13.83
N ARG A 210 1.83 -22.99 15.02
CA ARG A 210 3.16 -22.37 15.20
C ARG A 210 4.33 -23.24 14.75
N ALA A 211 4.21 -24.56 14.90
CA ALA A 211 5.22 -25.48 14.37
C ALA A 211 5.19 -25.50 12.84
N ALA A 212 4.00 -25.42 12.23
CA ALA A 212 3.82 -25.33 10.79
C ALA A 212 4.38 -24.03 10.19
N THR A 213 4.18 -22.87 10.85
CA THR A 213 4.68 -21.57 10.36
C THR A 213 6.16 -21.29 10.68
N GLY A 214 6.83 -22.15 11.45
CA GLY A 214 8.22 -21.94 11.85
C GLY A 214 8.45 -20.81 12.86
N GLU A 215 7.39 -20.27 13.49
CA GLU A 215 7.52 -19.24 14.53
C GLU A 215 8.49 -19.68 15.65
N ARG A 216 9.31 -18.74 16.14
CA ARG A 216 10.24 -18.97 17.26
C ARG A 216 9.51 -19.15 18.59
N VAL A 217 8.90 -20.31 18.80
CA VAL A 217 8.70 -20.87 20.14
C VAL A 217 10.09 -21.04 20.76
N GLY A 218 10.26 -20.48 21.96
CA GLY A 218 11.57 -20.29 22.60
C GLY A 218 12.42 -21.56 22.68
N SER A 219 13.74 -21.38 22.67
CA SER A 219 14.72 -22.47 22.64
C SER A 219 14.67 -23.34 23.89
N THR A 220 13.93 -24.44 23.82
CA THR A 220 14.09 -25.63 24.66
C THR A 220 14.51 -26.79 23.77
N THR A 221 15.59 -27.47 24.14
CA THR A 221 16.39 -28.29 23.22
C THR A 221 15.88 -29.71 22.99
N GLU A 222 14.98 -30.22 23.83
CA GLU A 222 14.34 -31.54 23.71
C GLU A 222 12.87 -31.48 24.20
N GLY A 223 12.00 -32.34 23.66
CA GLY A 223 10.61 -32.53 24.10
C GLY A 223 9.57 -32.54 22.96
N PRO A 224 8.26 -32.63 23.26
CA PRO A 224 7.25 -32.80 22.22
C PRO A 224 7.14 -31.62 21.24
N LEU A 225 7.65 -30.43 21.59
CA LEU A 225 7.76 -29.30 20.64
C LEU A 225 8.87 -29.48 19.59
N SER A 226 9.97 -30.17 19.92
CA SER A 226 10.98 -30.52 18.91
C SER A 226 10.49 -31.67 18.03
N GLU A 227 9.76 -32.63 18.59
CA GLU A 227 9.08 -33.69 17.83
C GLU A 227 8.02 -33.11 16.89
N LEU A 228 7.23 -32.14 17.35
CA LEU A 228 6.23 -31.43 16.54
C LEU A 228 6.89 -30.66 15.38
N ARG A 229 8.04 -30.02 15.61
CA ARG A 229 8.83 -29.39 14.53
C ARG A 229 9.38 -30.42 13.55
N ALA A 230 9.96 -31.52 14.03
CA ALA A 230 10.44 -32.60 13.19
C ALA A 230 9.30 -33.22 12.35
N ALA A 231 8.09 -33.32 12.93
CA ALA A 231 6.89 -33.77 12.24
C ALA A 231 6.50 -32.88 11.06
N PHE A 232 6.77 -31.56 11.09
CA PHE A 232 6.58 -30.67 9.92
C PHE A 232 7.82 -30.61 8.99
N GLN A 233 9.03 -30.74 9.53
CA GLN A 233 10.28 -30.65 8.75
C GLN A 233 10.62 -31.90 7.93
N ALA A 234 10.04 -33.06 8.25
CA ALA A 234 10.27 -34.28 7.47
C ALA A 234 9.73 -34.14 6.03
N ALA A 235 10.58 -34.46 5.05
CA ALA A 235 10.28 -34.28 3.62
C ALA A 235 9.34 -35.35 3.02
N THR A 236 8.98 -36.39 3.78
CA THR A 236 8.18 -37.53 3.31
C THR A 236 7.18 -38.01 4.38
N GLY A 237 6.07 -38.62 3.91
CA GLY A 237 4.99 -39.16 4.75
C GLY A 237 3.81 -38.20 4.96
N ASP A 238 2.64 -38.75 5.26
CA ASP A 238 1.45 -37.95 5.60
C ASP A 238 1.70 -37.14 6.89
N ILE A 239 1.19 -35.92 6.94
CA ILE A 239 1.25 -35.09 8.14
C ILE A 239 0.39 -35.67 9.28
N GLN A 240 -0.73 -36.33 8.96
CA GLN A 240 -1.61 -36.93 9.97
C GLN A 240 -0.92 -38.11 10.68
N GLU A 241 -0.21 -38.97 9.93
CA GLU A 241 0.61 -40.05 10.50
C GLU A 241 1.78 -39.55 11.35
N ARG A 242 2.33 -38.38 11.02
CA ARG A 242 3.42 -37.75 11.79
C ARG A 242 2.89 -37.11 13.08
N LEU A 243 1.79 -36.36 13.01
CA LEU A 243 1.13 -35.75 14.17
C LEU A 243 0.58 -36.81 15.15
N ALA A 244 0.12 -37.97 14.66
CA ALA A 244 -0.33 -39.08 15.50
C ALA A 244 0.75 -39.65 16.45
N LYS A 245 2.03 -39.40 16.15
CA LYS A 245 3.19 -39.84 16.95
C LYS A 245 3.59 -38.83 18.03
N VAL A 246 3.11 -37.58 17.95
CA VAL A 246 3.44 -36.50 18.88
C VAL A 246 2.31 -36.32 19.88
N ASP A 247 2.59 -36.45 21.17
CA ASP A 247 1.62 -36.26 22.26
C ASP A 247 1.94 -34.99 23.06
N LEU A 248 1.04 -34.01 23.03
CA LEU A 248 1.22 -32.71 23.70
C LEU A 248 0.66 -32.67 25.13
N ALA A 249 0.10 -33.77 25.64
CA ALA A 249 -0.65 -33.80 26.89
C ALA A 249 0.05 -33.12 28.08
N THR A 250 1.36 -33.35 28.25
CA THR A 250 2.18 -32.79 29.34
C THR A 250 2.44 -31.29 29.18
N LEU A 251 2.70 -30.82 27.96
CA LEU A 251 2.93 -29.41 27.66
C LEU A 251 1.65 -28.57 27.83
N LEU A 252 0.51 -29.14 27.44
CA LEU A 252 -0.80 -28.50 27.61
C LEU A 252 -1.11 -28.31 29.11
N ASP A 253 -0.84 -29.31 29.96
CA ASP A 253 -0.99 -29.19 31.42
C ASP A 253 -0.16 -28.05 32.02
N GLU A 254 1.09 -27.86 31.57
CA GLU A 254 1.96 -26.77 32.03
C GLU A 254 1.50 -25.40 31.51
N GLY A 255 1.09 -25.33 30.24
CA GLY A 255 0.56 -24.12 29.61
C GLY A 255 -0.68 -23.60 30.32
N MET A 256 -1.61 -24.49 30.66
CA MET A 256 -2.85 -24.16 31.38
C MET A 256 -2.57 -23.64 32.79
N LYS A 257 -1.78 -24.37 33.60
CA LYS A 257 -1.38 -23.93 34.96
C LYS A 257 -0.68 -22.57 34.97
N LYS A 258 0.09 -22.25 33.92
CA LYS A 258 0.76 -20.94 33.76
C LYS A 258 -0.21 -19.82 33.39
N ARG A 259 -1.32 -20.12 32.70
CA ARG A 259 -2.40 -19.19 32.37
C ARG A 259 -3.24 -18.83 33.59
N GLU A 260 -3.65 -19.83 34.38
CA GLU A 260 -4.42 -19.63 35.63
C GLU A 260 -3.70 -18.67 36.57
N ARG A 261 -2.42 -18.94 36.88
CA ARG A 261 -1.56 -18.08 37.71
C ARG A 261 -1.47 -16.63 37.20
N ARG A 262 -1.49 -16.41 35.88
CA ARG A 262 -1.51 -15.06 35.28
C ARG A 262 -2.89 -14.40 35.38
N GLY A 263 -3.97 -15.17 35.27
CA GLY A 263 -5.35 -14.70 35.48
C GLY A 263 -5.55 -14.21 36.92
N GLU A 264 -5.14 -15.00 37.91
CA GLU A 264 -5.19 -14.63 39.33
C GLU A 264 -4.37 -13.38 39.65
N ALA A 265 -3.15 -13.27 39.12
CA ALA A 265 -2.31 -12.09 39.29
C ALA A 265 -2.97 -10.83 38.72
N ARG A 266 -3.58 -10.93 37.54
CA ARG A 266 -4.29 -9.81 36.88
C ARG A 266 -5.58 -9.43 37.62
N ALA A 267 -6.30 -10.41 38.18
CA ALA A 267 -7.47 -10.18 39.02
C ALA A 267 -7.12 -9.49 40.35
N LYS A 268 -6.01 -9.89 41.00
CA LYS A 268 -5.47 -9.19 42.19
C LYS A 268 -5.08 -7.75 41.87
N ALA A 269 -4.36 -7.52 40.78
CA ALA A 269 -3.97 -6.17 40.35
C ALA A 269 -5.17 -5.23 40.05
N LYS A 270 -6.30 -5.79 39.58
CA LYS A 270 -7.53 -5.00 39.34
C LYS A 270 -8.26 -4.61 40.62
N LYS A 271 -8.11 -5.37 41.72
CA LYS A 271 -8.70 -5.02 43.03
C LYS A 271 -7.92 -3.94 43.79
N SER A 272 -6.63 -3.74 43.49
CA SER A 272 -5.79 -2.70 44.11
C SER A 272 -5.88 -1.31 43.44
N ALA A 273 -6.70 -1.14 42.40
CA ALA A 273 -6.76 0.08 41.58
C ALA A 273 -7.96 1.00 41.85
N VAL A 274 -8.70 0.79 42.95
CA VAL A 274 -9.82 1.66 43.34
C VAL A 274 -9.36 2.59 44.48
N VAL A 275 -9.08 3.85 44.14
CA VAL A 275 -8.67 4.91 45.07
C VAL A 275 -9.84 5.88 45.30
N GLU A 276 -10.00 6.33 46.55
CA GLU A 276 -11.10 7.21 46.97
C GLU A 276 -11.05 8.63 46.34
N PRO A 277 -12.21 9.27 46.10
CA PRO A 277 -12.27 10.65 45.59
C PRO A 277 -12.07 11.70 46.69
N ALA A 278 -11.13 12.62 46.50
CA ALA A 278 -10.85 13.72 47.42
C ALA A 278 -11.88 14.86 47.35
N LYS A 279 -12.18 15.49 48.50
CA LYS A 279 -13.19 16.56 48.66
C LYS A 279 -12.68 17.94 48.17
N PRO A 280 -13.53 18.81 47.60
CA PRO A 280 -13.15 20.14 47.15
C PRO A 280 -13.11 21.18 48.29
N LYS A 281 -12.13 22.10 48.27
CA LYS A 281 -12.11 23.30 49.13
C LYS A 281 -12.68 24.53 48.40
N LYS A 282 -13.39 25.37 49.15
CA LYS A 282 -14.12 26.57 48.68
C LYS A 282 -13.29 27.85 48.80
N SER A 283 -13.85 28.93 48.21
CA SER A 283 -13.59 30.37 48.46
C SER A 283 -12.53 31.04 47.55
N LYS A 284 -12.68 32.31 47.13
CA LYS A 284 -13.75 33.30 47.39
C LYS A 284 -13.86 34.35 46.25
N LYS A 285 -15.12 34.70 45.93
CA LYS A 285 -15.62 35.82 45.09
C LYS A 285 -14.84 37.14 45.19
N HIS A 286 -14.87 37.95 44.12
CA HIS A 286 -15.54 39.26 44.16
C HIS A 286 -16.07 39.77 42.79
N LYS A 287 -17.36 40.16 42.82
CA LYS A 287 -18.15 41.17 42.06
C LYS A 287 -17.62 41.66 40.69
N ALA A 288 -18.33 41.56 39.55
CA ALA A 288 -19.77 41.73 39.18
C ALA A 288 -20.25 43.19 38.99
N ALA A 289 -20.56 43.55 37.74
CA ALA A 289 -21.64 44.46 37.31
C ALA A 289 -21.98 44.13 35.82
N THR A 290 -23.24 44.32 35.41
CA THR A 290 -23.78 43.84 34.11
C THR A 290 -24.50 45.00 33.37
N PRO A 291 -25.24 44.78 32.27
CA PRO A 291 -24.93 45.36 30.95
C PRO A 291 -25.80 46.58 30.58
N ARG A 292 -25.58 47.17 29.40
CA ARG A 292 -26.68 47.66 28.56
C ARG A 292 -26.31 47.78 27.07
N SER A 293 -27.34 47.62 26.26
CA SER A 293 -27.38 47.61 24.79
C SER A 293 -27.92 48.95 24.24
N ARG A 294 -28.02 49.02 22.89
CA ARG A 294 -28.74 50.04 22.09
C ARG A 294 -28.05 51.40 22.04
N GLU A 295 -28.15 52.19 20.98
CA GLU A 295 -28.48 52.10 19.53
C GLU A 295 -28.52 53.60 19.11
N GLU A 296 -28.62 53.88 17.80
CA GLU A 296 -28.97 55.21 17.25
C GLU A 296 -27.98 56.37 17.48
N GLN A 297 -27.27 56.72 16.41
CA GLN A 297 -27.62 57.95 15.68
C GLN A 297 -27.52 57.70 14.17
N LEU A 298 -28.59 58.04 13.46
CA LEU A 298 -28.80 57.95 12.01
C LEU A 298 -29.19 59.37 11.51
N ILE A 299 -29.54 59.49 10.22
CA ILE A 299 -29.99 60.70 9.47
C ILE A 299 -28.83 61.43 8.73
N ASP A 300 -28.88 61.71 7.42
CA ASP A 300 -29.59 61.12 6.25
C ASP A 300 -29.05 61.77 4.94
N VAL A 301 -29.57 61.36 3.76
CA VAL A 301 -29.57 62.10 2.45
C VAL A 301 -28.20 62.13 1.70
N ALA A 302 -27.90 61.50 0.54
CA ALA A 302 -28.66 61.09 -0.67
C ALA A 302 -29.07 62.26 -1.60
N GLN A 303 -29.16 62.20 -2.94
CA GLN A 303 -28.82 61.24 -3.98
C GLN A 303 -28.11 62.00 -5.14
N GLY A 304 -27.49 61.28 -6.10
CA GLY A 304 -27.05 61.87 -7.38
C GLY A 304 -26.67 60.76 -8.37
N ALA A 305 -27.39 60.64 -9.49
CA ALA A 305 -27.34 59.46 -10.35
C ALA A 305 -27.17 59.79 -11.85
N GLN A 306 -26.83 58.73 -12.60
CA GLN A 306 -27.03 58.50 -14.04
C GLN A 306 -25.97 58.93 -15.10
N GLN A 307 -25.70 57.93 -15.96
CA GLN A 307 -25.54 57.96 -17.43
C GLN A 307 -24.31 58.58 -18.12
N GLY A 308 -23.87 57.90 -19.20
CA GLY A 308 -23.11 58.50 -20.29
C GLY A 308 -22.11 57.57 -20.99
N GLU A 309 -22.53 56.81 -22.01
CA GLU A 309 -21.61 56.14 -22.96
C GLU A 309 -21.15 57.09 -24.10
N ARG A 310 -20.22 56.60 -24.95
CA ARG A 310 -19.66 57.15 -26.23
C ARG A 310 -18.43 58.06 -26.05
N GLU A 311 -17.37 57.98 -26.86
CA GLU A 311 -16.96 57.20 -28.07
C GLU A 311 -15.45 56.85 -27.91
N LYS A 312 -14.82 55.74 -28.33
CA LYS A 312 -14.78 54.94 -29.58
C LYS A 312 -14.31 55.66 -30.86
N ALA A 313 -12.99 55.58 -31.14
CA ALA A 313 -12.30 55.23 -32.41
C ALA A 313 -10.82 55.69 -32.32
N ILE A 314 -9.80 55.20 -33.04
CA ILE A 314 -9.73 54.61 -34.39
C ILE A 314 -8.76 53.41 -34.43
N ALA A 315 -9.09 52.48 -35.35
CA ALA A 315 -8.39 51.33 -35.92
C ALA A 315 -6.91 51.58 -36.40
N LYS A 316 -6.14 50.64 -36.99
CA LYS A 316 -6.49 49.49 -37.86
C LYS A 316 -5.33 48.47 -38.04
N LYS A 317 -5.71 47.27 -38.46
CA LYS A 317 -4.87 46.08 -38.82
C LYS A 317 -3.82 46.30 -39.94
N ALA A 318 -2.69 45.60 -39.75
CA ALA A 318 -1.99 44.69 -40.69
C ALA A 318 -1.25 45.20 -41.96
N ARG A 319 0.05 44.85 -42.02
CA ARG A 319 0.84 44.29 -43.14
C ARG A 319 2.26 44.00 -42.59
N ALA A 320 3.11 43.09 -43.07
CA ALA A 320 3.05 41.79 -43.73
C ALA A 320 4.47 41.52 -44.31
N ILE A 321 5.08 40.38 -43.95
CA ILE A 321 6.01 39.57 -44.77
C ILE A 321 7.45 40.10 -45.06
N GLY A 322 8.41 39.15 -45.05
CA GLY A 322 9.85 39.27 -45.35
C GLY A 322 10.66 38.52 -44.27
N GLU A 323 10.96 37.21 -44.37
CA GLU A 323 12.00 36.57 -45.21
C GLU A 323 13.39 37.22 -44.98
N VAL A 324 14.50 36.52 -44.66
CA VAL A 324 15.05 35.24 -45.14
C VAL A 324 15.94 34.55 -44.07
N SER A 325 16.19 33.25 -44.19
CA SER A 325 17.30 32.46 -43.58
C SER A 325 17.94 31.57 -44.66
N PRO A 326 19.11 30.91 -44.48
CA PRO A 326 20.29 31.14 -43.62
C PRO A 326 21.60 31.15 -44.48
N LEU A 327 22.70 30.46 -44.07
CA LEU A 327 24.04 30.28 -44.70
C LEU A 327 25.14 31.27 -44.21
N GLU A 328 26.42 30.94 -44.01
CA GLU A 328 27.15 29.64 -43.99
C GLU A 328 28.51 29.77 -43.26
N ALA A 329 29.21 28.64 -43.07
CA ALA A 329 30.68 28.46 -42.97
C ALA A 329 31.56 29.45 -42.15
N GLY A 330 32.21 28.95 -41.10
CA GLY A 330 33.28 29.67 -40.40
C GLY A 330 34.68 29.50 -41.02
N ARG A 331 35.67 30.22 -40.47
CA ARG A 331 37.10 29.83 -40.50
C ARG A 331 37.91 30.53 -39.40
N SER A 332 39.05 29.95 -39.09
CA SER A 332 39.91 30.17 -37.92
C SER A 332 41.05 31.17 -38.12
N ALA A 333 41.68 31.53 -36.98
CA ALA A 333 43.11 31.83 -36.75
C ALA A 333 43.52 33.31 -36.59
N GLY A 334 44.23 33.57 -35.47
CA GLY A 334 44.85 34.85 -35.10
C GLY A 334 45.57 34.70 -33.74
N ALA A 335 46.89 34.81 -33.74
CA ALA A 335 47.80 34.28 -32.71
C ALA A 335 47.79 34.92 -31.29
N SER A 336 48.34 34.13 -30.35
CA SER A 336 48.82 34.40 -28.97
C SER A 336 49.87 35.55 -28.88
N PRO A 337 50.40 36.01 -27.70
CA PRO A 337 50.32 35.40 -26.35
C PRO A 337 50.24 36.35 -25.11
N ASN A 338 50.31 35.69 -23.93
CA ASN A 338 50.69 36.14 -22.58
C ASN A 338 49.58 36.42 -21.55
N GLY A 339 49.82 35.90 -20.34
CA GLY A 339 48.94 36.02 -19.18
C GLY A 339 48.45 34.68 -18.63
N LYS A 340 49.34 33.86 -18.05
CA LYS A 340 48.90 32.72 -17.23
C LYS A 340 48.25 33.25 -15.95
N VAL A 341 46.93 33.44 -15.98
CA VAL A 341 46.10 33.26 -14.79
C VAL A 341 45.68 31.80 -14.78
N GLU A 342 45.94 31.11 -13.67
CA GLU A 342 45.54 29.72 -13.46
C GLU A 342 44.03 29.67 -13.18
N THR A 343 43.24 29.82 -14.25
CA THR A 343 41.77 29.76 -14.17
C THR A 343 41.36 28.35 -13.74
N GLN A 344 40.73 28.25 -12.57
CA GLN A 344 40.03 27.03 -12.16
C GLN A 344 39.08 26.57 -13.28
N PRO A 345 38.90 25.25 -13.49
CA PRO A 345 38.04 24.76 -14.55
C PRO A 345 36.62 25.28 -14.35
N GLU A 346 36.02 25.86 -15.39
CA GLU A 346 34.59 26.16 -15.38
C GLU A 346 33.83 24.84 -15.29
N VAL A 347 33.29 24.54 -14.10
CA VAL A 347 32.74 23.22 -13.74
C VAL A 347 31.52 22.83 -14.57
N TRP A 348 30.95 23.78 -15.34
CA TRP A 348 29.76 23.62 -16.15
C TRP A 348 29.92 24.31 -17.51
N GLY A 349 29.63 23.59 -18.59
CA GLY A 349 29.63 24.09 -19.96
C GLY A 349 28.54 25.14 -20.18
N LYS A 350 28.96 26.35 -20.58
CA LYS A 350 28.04 27.48 -20.81
C LYS A 350 27.21 27.29 -22.09
N THR A 351 26.05 26.65 -21.95
CA THR A 351 24.71 27.15 -22.35
C THR A 351 23.68 26.03 -22.19
N ASP A 352 23.98 24.84 -22.69
CA ASP A 352 23.04 23.71 -22.69
C ASP A 352 22.86 23.10 -21.29
N GLU A 353 23.91 22.97 -20.48
CA GLU A 353 23.80 22.43 -19.11
C GLU A 353 22.94 23.34 -18.18
N ARG A 354 22.99 24.66 -18.40
CA ARG A 354 22.07 25.61 -17.74
C ARG A 354 20.63 25.43 -18.20
N ARG A 355 20.42 25.03 -19.45
CA ARG A 355 19.11 24.75 -20.03
C ARG A 355 18.55 23.42 -19.51
N GLU A 356 19.38 22.40 -19.32
CA GLU A 356 19.00 21.12 -18.72
C GLU A 356 18.69 21.24 -17.23
N LEU A 357 19.56 21.88 -16.44
CA LEU A 357 19.29 22.15 -15.02
C LEU A 357 18.11 23.11 -14.83
N GLY A 358 17.95 24.10 -15.72
CA GLY A 358 16.80 24.99 -15.74
C GLY A 358 15.49 24.30 -16.12
N ALA A 359 15.55 23.27 -16.97
CA ALA A 359 14.39 22.41 -17.31
C ALA A 359 13.97 21.48 -16.16
N LEU A 360 14.84 21.27 -15.16
CA LEU A 360 14.51 20.55 -13.92
C LEU A 360 13.86 21.45 -12.86
N ALA A 361 13.80 22.76 -13.09
CA ALA A 361 13.14 23.69 -12.18
C ALA A 361 11.61 23.67 -12.37
N ASN A 362 10.90 23.12 -11.39
CA ASN A 362 9.45 23.17 -11.34
C ASN A 362 8.94 24.63 -11.31
N VAL A 363 7.92 24.93 -12.11
CA VAL A 363 7.23 26.23 -12.06
C VAL A 363 6.49 26.33 -10.73
N LEU A 364 6.84 27.33 -9.91
CA LEU A 364 6.12 27.61 -8.67
C LEU A 364 4.66 27.99 -8.99
N PRO A 365 3.66 27.40 -8.31
CA PRO A 365 2.30 27.91 -8.36
C PRO A 365 2.24 29.39 -7.97
N LEU A 366 1.32 30.15 -8.56
CA LEU A 366 1.24 31.61 -8.40
C LEU A 366 1.09 32.03 -6.93
N GLY A 367 0.33 31.27 -6.15
CA GLY A 367 0.19 31.49 -4.72
C GLY A 367 1.52 31.34 -3.95
N LEU A 368 2.19 30.21 -4.16
CA LEU A 368 3.50 29.93 -3.57
C LEU A 368 4.54 31.00 -3.95
N ALA A 369 4.58 31.41 -5.22
CA ALA A 369 5.50 32.46 -5.68
C ALA A 369 5.31 33.78 -4.89
N LYS A 370 4.06 34.21 -4.66
CA LYS A 370 3.76 35.40 -3.84
C LYS A 370 4.19 35.24 -2.38
N MET A 371 3.94 34.09 -1.77
CA MET A 371 4.32 33.81 -0.38
C MET A 371 5.83 33.88 -0.18
N ILE A 372 6.60 33.29 -1.10
CA ILE A 372 8.06 33.32 -1.06
C ILE A 372 8.58 34.74 -1.35
N GLN A 373 7.98 35.47 -2.29
CA GLN A 373 8.34 36.88 -2.53
C GLN A 373 8.12 37.75 -1.27
N ALA A 374 7.00 37.58 -0.57
CA ALA A 374 6.71 38.28 0.69
C ALA A 374 7.75 37.94 1.77
N LEU A 375 8.06 36.65 1.95
CA LEU A 375 9.08 36.19 2.90
C LEU A 375 10.46 36.79 2.58
N THR A 376 10.91 36.70 1.33
CA THR A 376 12.21 37.23 0.91
C THR A 376 12.31 38.75 1.02
N ASN A 377 11.19 39.48 0.88
CA ASN A 377 11.15 40.93 1.06
C ASN A 377 11.14 41.38 2.53
N GLY A 378 10.56 40.59 3.43
CA GLY A 378 10.58 40.81 4.89
C GLY A 378 11.97 40.61 5.52
N ARG A 379 12.06 40.65 6.86
CA ARG A 379 13.34 40.49 7.60
C ARG A 379 13.77 39.03 7.75
N GLY A 380 12.92 38.10 7.30
CA GLY A 380 13.10 36.65 7.40
C GLY A 380 12.35 36.01 8.57
N PHE A 381 11.67 36.79 9.42
CA PHE A 381 10.79 36.25 10.44
C PHE A 381 9.63 35.44 9.83
N GLY A 382 9.08 34.50 10.60
CA GLY A 382 7.97 33.67 10.17
C GLY A 382 6.74 34.50 9.79
N LEU A 383 6.20 34.26 8.59
CA LEU A 383 4.97 34.89 8.11
C LEU A 383 3.76 34.00 8.40
N THR A 384 2.68 34.56 8.91
CA THR A 384 1.39 33.88 9.06
C THR A 384 0.36 34.46 8.09
N TRP A 385 -0.23 33.60 7.25
CA TRP A 385 -1.35 33.91 6.37
C TRP A 385 -2.61 33.23 6.90
N ARG A 386 -3.74 33.95 6.87
CA ARG A 386 -5.07 33.39 7.16
C ARG A 386 -5.86 33.30 5.87
N ALA A 387 -6.55 32.19 5.65
CA ALA A 387 -7.24 31.95 4.40
C ALA A 387 -8.63 31.33 4.61
N ARG A 388 -9.47 31.45 3.57
CA ARG A 388 -10.92 31.17 3.66
C ARG A 388 -11.31 29.72 3.31
N ASN A 389 -10.43 28.99 2.65
CA ASN A 389 -10.61 27.61 2.15
C ASN A 389 -9.49 26.70 2.70
N VAL A 390 -9.53 25.39 2.44
CA VAL A 390 -8.45 24.41 2.69
C VAL A 390 -7.05 24.93 2.33
N ALA A 391 -6.11 24.86 3.27
CA ALA A 391 -4.78 25.49 3.13
C ALA A 391 -3.97 25.00 1.90
N ALA A 392 -4.11 23.73 1.51
CA ALA A 392 -3.34 23.13 0.41
C ALA A 392 -3.74 23.63 -0.99
N SER A 393 -5.03 23.88 -1.26
CA SER A 393 -5.48 24.44 -2.55
C SER A 393 -4.98 25.88 -2.70
N LEU A 394 -4.92 26.62 -1.59
CA LEU A 394 -4.46 28.01 -1.55
C LEU A 394 -2.95 28.18 -1.77
N ILE A 395 -2.12 27.15 -1.54
CA ILE A 395 -0.71 27.19 -2.00
C ILE A 395 -0.66 27.39 -3.52
N ARG A 396 -1.64 26.81 -4.24
CA ARG A 396 -1.77 26.92 -5.69
C ARG A 396 -2.45 28.24 -6.07
N ASP A 397 -3.60 28.50 -5.46
CA ASP A 397 -4.59 29.51 -5.91
C ASP A 397 -4.76 30.70 -4.94
N LEU A 398 -3.70 31.09 -4.23
CA LEU A 398 -3.72 32.10 -3.16
C LEU A 398 -4.46 33.39 -3.58
N PRO A 399 -5.54 33.78 -2.88
CA PRO A 399 -6.37 34.91 -3.28
C PRO A 399 -5.60 36.23 -3.19
N LEU A 400 -5.93 37.17 -4.09
CA LEU A 400 -5.30 38.49 -4.20
C LEU A 400 -5.37 39.35 -2.92
N ASN A 401 -6.28 39.02 -1.99
CA ASN A 401 -6.64 39.85 -0.83
C ASN A 401 -6.23 39.23 0.52
N ALA A 402 -5.27 38.30 0.54
CA ALA A 402 -4.67 37.82 1.78
C ALA A 402 -3.35 38.55 2.02
N GLU A 403 -3.12 39.01 3.25
CA GLU A 403 -1.92 39.74 3.65
C GLU A 403 -1.11 38.93 4.69
N PRO A 404 0.23 38.95 4.61
CA PRO A 404 1.09 38.30 5.60
C PRO A 404 1.13 39.08 6.91
N VAL A 405 1.10 38.37 8.04
CA VAL A 405 1.46 38.91 9.36
C VAL A 405 2.84 38.39 9.74
N GLU A 406 3.82 39.27 9.90
CA GLU A 406 5.18 38.93 10.36
C GLU A 406 5.20 38.74 11.89
N LYS A 407 5.72 37.61 12.38
CA LYS A 407 5.89 37.32 13.81
C LYS A 407 7.35 37.54 14.23
N GLY A 408 7.67 38.78 14.61
CA GLY A 408 8.93 39.12 15.28
C GLY A 408 8.85 39.00 16.81
N PRO A 409 9.98 39.00 17.53
CA PRO A 409 10.00 39.16 18.97
C PRO A 409 9.47 40.55 19.35
N SER A 410 8.77 40.65 20.49
CA SER A 410 8.47 41.94 21.12
C SER A 410 9.77 42.64 21.52
N ALA A 411 9.82 43.97 21.43
CA ALA A 411 11.03 44.77 21.65
C ALA A 411 11.66 44.65 23.06
N GLU A 412 10.97 44.01 24.02
CA GLU A 412 11.39 43.76 25.40
C GLU A 412 12.23 42.46 25.55
N GLY A 413 13.04 42.11 24.53
CA GLY A 413 13.86 40.89 24.49
C GLY A 413 15.30 41.08 24.96
N ASP A 414 15.98 39.97 25.29
CA ASP A 414 17.40 39.93 25.66
C ASP A 414 18.29 40.60 24.58
N ALA A 415 19.20 41.48 25.02
CA ALA A 415 20.13 42.19 24.16
C ALA A 415 21.03 41.26 23.35
N LEU A 416 21.39 40.09 23.91
CA LEU A 416 22.21 39.09 23.21
C LEU A 416 21.45 38.46 22.04
N ALA A 417 20.20 38.06 22.26
CA ALA A 417 19.33 37.50 21.23
C ALA A 417 19.06 38.50 20.09
N ASN A 418 18.83 39.77 20.44
CA ASN A 418 18.64 40.85 19.47
C ASN A 418 19.89 41.06 18.59
N ALA A 419 21.10 40.94 19.15
CA ALA A 419 22.34 41.06 18.39
C ALA A 419 22.53 39.90 17.38
N SER A 420 22.31 38.65 17.79
CA SER A 420 22.41 37.48 16.89
C SER A 420 21.33 37.47 15.80
N ILE A 421 20.11 37.92 16.11
CA ILE A 421 19.04 38.11 15.11
C ILE A 421 19.46 39.16 14.08
N ALA A 422 20.03 40.29 14.51
CA ALA A 422 20.50 41.34 13.60
C ALA A 422 21.64 40.85 12.68
N GLN A 423 22.56 40.03 13.20
CA GLN A 423 23.60 39.40 12.39
C GLN A 423 23.01 38.45 11.33
N TYR A 424 22.02 37.64 11.69
CA TYR A 424 21.34 36.74 10.74
C TYR A 424 20.65 37.52 9.62
N THR A 425 19.88 38.56 9.95
CA THR A 425 19.24 39.44 8.94
C THR A 425 20.28 40.11 8.04
N ALA A 426 21.41 40.58 8.58
CA ALA A 426 22.47 41.20 7.79
C ALA A 426 23.14 40.23 6.80
N ALA A 427 23.46 39.00 7.25
CA ALA A 427 24.02 37.95 6.38
C ALA A 427 23.04 37.54 5.27
N ARG A 428 21.74 37.48 5.61
CA ARG A 428 20.65 37.17 4.68
C ARG A 428 20.48 38.24 3.61
N ASP A 429 20.46 39.52 4.00
CA ASP A 429 20.33 40.61 3.04
C ASP A 429 21.57 40.74 2.14
N ALA A 430 22.77 40.40 2.65
CA ALA A 430 23.97 40.29 1.82
C ALA A 430 23.89 39.16 0.77
N LEU A 431 23.27 38.02 1.09
CA LEU A 431 23.01 36.95 0.11
C LEU A 431 21.96 37.38 -0.93
N LYS A 432 20.87 38.03 -0.50
CA LYS A 432 19.84 38.58 -1.40
C LYS A 432 20.43 39.58 -2.40
N GLU A 433 21.29 40.48 -1.93
CA GLU A 433 21.90 41.48 -2.79
C GLU A 433 22.89 40.85 -3.80
N GLN A 434 23.67 39.85 -3.37
CA GLN A 434 24.53 39.07 -4.27
C GLN A 434 23.74 38.34 -5.36
N LEU A 435 22.55 37.82 -5.03
CA LEU A 435 21.67 37.17 -6.01
C LEU A 435 21.07 38.16 -7.03
N ARG A 436 20.85 39.42 -6.64
CA ARG A 436 20.41 40.48 -7.58
C ARG A 436 21.55 40.91 -8.50
N THR A 437 22.73 41.19 -7.95
CA THR A 437 23.88 41.72 -8.71
C THR A 437 24.49 40.69 -9.67
N SER A 438 24.39 39.39 -9.37
CA SER A 438 24.86 38.31 -10.26
C SER A 438 23.97 38.07 -11.50
N ALA A 439 22.76 38.64 -11.53
CA ALA A 439 21.77 38.30 -12.54
C ALA A 439 22.03 39.02 -13.88
N ARG A 440 22.68 38.32 -14.83
CA ARG A 440 22.87 38.82 -16.20
C ARG A 440 21.55 38.77 -17.01
N GLY A 441 20.67 39.74 -16.76
CA GLY A 441 19.46 39.98 -17.56
C GLY A 441 18.18 39.30 -17.06
N GLY A 442 18.08 39.00 -15.76
CA GLY A 442 16.88 38.40 -15.16
C GLY A 442 16.79 38.66 -13.65
N ASP A 443 15.82 38.06 -12.97
CA ASP A 443 15.74 38.05 -11.51
C ASP A 443 16.52 36.84 -10.95
N GLY A 444 17.73 37.09 -10.44
CA GLY A 444 18.60 36.05 -9.91
C GLY A 444 18.12 35.42 -8.60
N LEU A 445 17.19 36.07 -7.88
CA LEU A 445 16.50 35.45 -6.74
C LEU A 445 15.48 34.41 -7.23
N ALA A 446 14.70 34.75 -8.26
CA ALA A 446 13.79 33.80 -8.90
C ALA A 446 14.55 32.63 -9.55
N GLU A 447 15.75 32.86 -10.10
CA GLU A 447 16.65 31.81 -10.59
C GLU A 447 17.18 30.93 -9.44
N PHE A 448 17.58 31.52 -8.31
CA PHE A 448 18.05 30.78 -7.12
C PHE A 448 16.96 29.85 -6.54
N ILE A 449 15.72 30.31 -6.42
CA ILE A 449 14.61 29.50 -5.90
C ILE A 449 14.34 28.30 -6.82
N LYS A 450 14.44 28.51 -8.13
CA LYS A 450 14.19 27.50 -9.17
C LYS A 450 15.31 26.48 -9.32
N ALA A 451 16.56 26.95 -9.31
CA ALA A 451 17.74 26.15 -9.61
C ALA A 451 18.94 26.56 -8.73
N PRO A 452 18.89 26.33 -7.41
CA PRO A 452 19.88 26.85 -6.47
C PRO A 452 21.31 26.35 -6.76
N LEU A 453 21.46 25.14 -7.31
CA LEU A 453 22.77 24.58 -7.69
C LEU A 453 23.45 25.37 -8.82
N ILE A 454 22.70 25.95 -9.76
CA ILE A 454 23.26 26.80 -10.82
C ILE A 454 23.87 28.07 -10.19
N LYS A 455 23.15 28.68 -9.26
CA LYS A 455 23.60 29.90 -8.57
C LYS A 455 24.72 29.66 -7.58
N LEU A 456 24.75 28.52 -6.90
CA LEU A 456 25.87 28.12 -6.03
C LEU A 456 27.17 27.83 -6.81
N ALA A 457 27.12 27.71 -8.14
CA ALA A 457 28.33 27.72 -8.96
C ALA A 457 29.11 29.04 -8.87
N GLU A 458 28.40 30.15 -8.70
CA GLU A 458 28.98 31.49 -8.53
C GLU A 458 29.66 31.56 -7.15
N LEU A 459 30.98 31.76 -7.13
CA LEU A 459 31.81 31.70 -5.91
C LEU A 459 31.30 32.63 -4.80
N GLU A 460 30.89 33.84 -5.18
CA GLU A 460 30.43 34.89 -4.26
C GLU A 460 29.06 34.55 -3.65
N VAL A 461 28.11 34.03 -4.45
CA VAL A 461 26.82 33.52 -3.95
C VAL A 461 27.04 32.37 -2.98
N ARG A 462 27.94 31.43 -3.31
CA ARG A 462 28.29 30.31 -2.44
C ARG A 462 28.94 30.77 -1.13
N ALA A 463 29.81 31.77 -1.17
CA ALA A 463 30.43 32.34 0.02
C ALA A 463 29.39 33.00 0.93
N LYS A 464 28.45 33.79 0.38
CA LYS A 464 27.35 34.40 1.14
C LYS A 464 26.36 33.37 1.69
N ALA A 465 26.08 32.30 0.94
CA ALA A 465 25.25 31.19 1.41
C ALA A 465 25.88 30.46 2.61
N LYS A 466 27.20 30.19 2.56
CA LYS A 466 27.94 29.60 3.68
C LYS A 466 27.97 30.51 4.91
N GLU A 467 28.17 31.82 4.71
CA GLU A 467 28.17 32.78 5.82
C GLU A 467 26.80 32.87 6.50
N LEU A 468 25.71 32.87 5.72
CA LEU A 468 24.35 32.79 6.26
C LEU A 468 24.12 31.51 7.07
N LEU A 469 24.64 30.36 6.61
CA LEU A 469 24.57 29.10 7.36
C LEU A 469 25.40 29.12 8.65
N ARG A 470 26.57 29.77 8.66
CA ARG A 470 27.40 29.94 9.86
C ARG A 470 26.64 30.74 10.93
N VAL A 471 26.12 31.90 10.56
CA VAL A 471 25.34 32.76 11.47
C VAL A 471 24.02 32.10 11.88
N ALA A 472 23.40 31.31 11.01
CA ALA A 472 22.23 30.51 11.38
C ALA A 472 22.53 29.49 12.47
N ALA A 473 23.67 28.76 12.38
CA ALA A 473 24.08 27.81 13.41
C ALA A 473 24.27 28.50 14.76
N GLU A 474 24.95 29.65 14.79
CA GLU A 474 25.19 30.44 16.01
C GLU A 474 23.86 30.91 16.66
N LEU A 475 22.89 31.35 15.85
CA LEU A 475 21.56 31.74 16.34
C LEU A 475 20.75 30.54 16.86
N LEU A 476 20.82 29.39 16.19
CA LEU A 476 20.14 28.14 16.58
C LEU A 476 20.74 27.55 17.88
N ASP A 477 22.06 27.56 18.03
CA ASP A 477 22.75 27.10 19.23
C ASP A 477 22.48 28.04 20.43
N LEU A 478 22.45 29.35 20.21
CA LEU A 478 22.04 30.33 21.24
C LEU A 478 20.61 30.07 21.70
N ALA A 479 19.66 29.91 20.77
CA ALA A 479 18.27 29.61 21.10
C ALA A 479 18.15 28.32 21.92
N THR A 480 18.78 27.24 21.45
CA THR A 480 18.79 25.93 22.12
C THR A 480 19.40 26.00 23.53
N SER A 481 20.46 26.80 23.71
CA SER A 481 21.15 26.95 25.00
C SER A 481 20.41 27.86 25.98
N SER A 482 19.62 28.82 25.49
CA SER A 482 18.91 29.81 26.32
C SER A 482 17.78 29.22 27.17
N MET A 483 17.19 28.11 26.72
CA MET A 483 15.93 27.54 27.24
C MET A 483 14.73 28.51 27.23
N ASP A 484 14.83 29.70 26.61
CA ASP A 484 13.68 30.59 26.42
C ASP A 484 12.76 30.03 25.33
N SER A 485 11.58 29.56 25.72
CA SER A 485 10.60 29.01 24.80
C SER A 485 10.17 30.00 23.72
N ARG A 486 10.16 31.30 24.00
CA ARG A 486 9.82 32.35 23.01
C ARG A 486 10.92 32.49 21.98
N LEU A 487 12.18 32.59 22.41
CA LEU A 487 13.33 32.64 21.50
C LEU A 487 13.40 31.38 20.63
N CYS A 488 13.23 30.19 21.23
CA CYS A 488 13.16 28.93 20.49
C CYS A 488 12.07 28.94 19.42
N GLN A 489 10.85 29.40 19.75
CA GLN A 489 9.73 29.48 18.81
C GLN A 489 9.97 30.47 17.66
N VAL A 490 10.48 31.67 17.97
CA VAL A 490 10.83 32.68 16.96
C VAL A 490 11.92 32.14 16.04
N VAL A 491 12.96 31.53 16.61
CA VAL A 491 14.11 31.06 15.83
C VAL A 491 13.75 29.88 14.94
N ALA A 492 12.93 28.93 15.41
CA ALA A 492 12.41 27.84 14.59
C ALA A 492 11.46 28.31 13.47
N GLN A 493 10.92 29.53 13.54
CA GLN A 493 10.03 30.11 12.53
C GLN A 493 10.76 31.00 11.50
N PHE A 494 12.08 31.22 11.60
CA PHE A 494 12.83 31.93 10.56
C PHE A 494 12.68 31.25 9.20
N GLU A 495 12.51 32.05 8.16
CA GLU A 495 12.31 31.59 6.78
C GLU A 495 11.16 30.57 6.64
N THR A 496 10.09 30.73 7.42
CA THR A 496 8.87 29.93 7.28
C THR A 496 7.66 30.78 6.87
N VAL A 497 6.79 30.20 6.03
CA VAL A 497 5.45 30.75 5.78
C VAL A 497 4.41 29.75 6.29
N ARG A 498 3.71 30.13 7.35
CA ARG A 498 2.54 29.41 7.86
C ARG A 498 1.28 29.91 7.16
N VAL A 499 0.47 29.01 6.62
CA VAL A 499 -0.88 29.26 6.11
C VAL A 499 -1.88 28.50 6.97
N ALA A 500 -2.91 29.16 7.47
CA ALA A 500 -4.00 28.52 8.22
C ALA A 500 -5.36 28.74 7.52
N SER A 501 -6.12 27.67 7.30
CA SER A 501 -7.51 27.73 6.79
C SER A 501 -8.49 28.08 7.91
N ARG A 502 -9.71 28.47 7.53
CA ARG A 502 -10.86 28.55 8.47
C ARG A 502 -11.32 27.17 8.96
N GLU A 503 -11.04 26.13 8.18
CA GLU A 503 -11.39 24.73 8.45
C GLU A 503 -10.42 24.07 9.45
N GLY A 504 -9.30 24.74 9.79
CA GLY A 504 -8.31 24.27 10.77
C GLY A 504 -7.07 23.63 10.17
N ASP A 505 -6.99 23.49 8.84
CA ASP A 505 -5.77 23.04 8.16
C ASP A 505 -4.66 24.06 8.32
N ILE A 506 -3.44 23.55 8.47
CA ILE A 506 -2.24 24.35 8.60
C ILE A 506 -1.22 23.83 7.60
N VAL A 507 -0.55 24.72 6.89
CA VAL A 507 0.64 24.42 6.08
C VAL A 507 1.77 25.28 6.60
N ILE A 508 2.97 24.72 6.70
CA ILE A 508 4.23 25.46 6.81
C ILE A 508 5.04 25.21 5.53
N VAL A 509 5.47 26.27 4.86
CA VAL A 509 6.39 26.23 3.72
C VAL A 509 7.73 26.76 4.19
N LEU A 510 8.82 26.04 3.91
CA LEU A 510 10.17 26.53 4.17
C LEU A 510 10.67 27.37 3.00
N GLY A 511 11.23 28.54 3.30
CA GLY A 511 11.78 29.49 2.34
C GLY A 511 13.16 29.09 1.81
N PRO A 512 13.61 29.69 0.69
CA PRO A 512 14.86 29.34 0.02
C PRO A 512 16.12 29.59 0.87
N PHE A 513 16.04 30.46 1.89
CA PHE A 513 17.14 30.74 2.81
C PHE A 513 17.01 30.02 4.15
N HIS A 514 15.98 29.19 4.33
CA HIS A 514 15.82 28.39 5.54
C HIS A 514 17.05 27.49 5.73
N PRO A 515 17.66 27.42 6.94
CA PRO A 515 18.91 26.69 7.15
C PRO A 515 18.85 25.25 6.64
N LEU A 516 17.74 24.55 6.88
CA LEU A 516 17.45 23.21 6.35
C LEU A 516 17.63 23.10 4.81
N LEU A 517 16.97 23.97 4.04
CA LEU A 517 17.02 23.95 2.57
C LEU A 517 18.37 24.45 2.04
N LEU A 518 18.93 25.48 2.67
CA LEU A 518 20.18 26.10 2.23
C LEU A 518 21.39 25.20 2.50
N SER A 519 21.44 24.51 3.65
CA SER A 519 22.49 23.51 3.93
C SER A 519 22.42 22.33 2.98
N GLN A 520 21.23 21.85 2.63
CA GLN A 520 21.07 20.84 1.58
C GLN A 520 21.60 21.33 0.24
N ALA A 521 21.24 22.55 -0.19
CA ALA A 521 21.66 23.09 -1.48
C ALA A 521 23.18 23.31 -1.55
N VAL A 522 23.78 23.90 -0.51
CA VAL A 522 25.24 24.08 -0.40
C VAL A 522 25.94 22.73 -0.39
N GLY A 523 25.51 21.80 0.48
CA GLY A 523 26.10 20.46 0.56
C GLY A 523 26.03 19.70 -0.76
N ARG A 524 24.85 19.65 -1.41
CA ARG A 524 24.66 19.07 -2.76
C ARG A 524 25.63 19.65 -3.78
N PHE A 525 25.82 20.97 -3.74
CA PHE A 525 26.72 21.66 -4.66
C PHE A 525 28.20 21.33 -4.38
N GLU A 526 28.62 21.28 -3.13
CA GLU A 526 30.00 20.91 -2.77
C GLU A 526 30.32 19.46 -3.13
N ALA A 527 29.34 18.56 -2.99
CA ALA A 527 29.38 17.21 -3.51
C ALA A 527 29.80 17.16 -4.98
N ILE A 528 29.11 17.95 -5.82
CA ILE A 528 29.38 18.06 -7.26
C ILE A 528 30.78 18.62 -7.55
N LEU A 529 31.30 19.53 -6.70
CA LEU A 529 32.66 20.06 -6.86
C LEU A 529 33.75 19.06 -6.48
N THR A 530 33.54 18.26 -5.43
CA THR A 530 34.59 17.39 -4.88
C THR A 530 34.94 16.20 -5.79
N ASP A 531 34.02 15.75 -6.64
CA ASP A 531 34.25 14.64 -7.55
C ASP A 531 34.51 15.13 -8.99
N SER A 532 35.76 15.45 -9.30
CA SER A 532 36.19 15.89 -10.63
C SER A 532 36.09 14.81 -11.71
N LYS A 533 35.77 13.56 -11.35
CA LYS A 533 35.52 12.45 -12.27
C LYS A 533 34.03 12.29 -12.60
N LEU A 534 33.16 13.08 -11.98
CA LEU A 534 31.72 13.04 -12.23
C LEU A 534 31.38 13.62 -13.61
N GLY A 535 31.04 12.74 -14.55
CA GLY A 535 30.51 13.13 -15.86
C GLY A 535 29.19 13.90 -15.74
N GLN A 536 28.79 14.62 -16.81
CA GLN A 536 27.60 15.47 -16.78
C GLN A 536 26.32 14.71 -16.44
N GLU A 537 26.15 13.49 -16.96
CA GLU A 537 25.05 12.61 -16.56
C GLU A 537 25.10 12.40 -15.03
N GLY A 538 26.23 11.97 -14.46
CA GLY A 538 26.42 11.81 -13.02
C GLY A 538 26.09 13.06 -12.18
N LYS A 539 26.39 14.27 -12.65
CA LYS A 539 26.00 15.54 -11.98
C LYS A 539 24.48 15.75 -11.99
N ALA A 540 23.82 15.50 -13.11
CA ALA A 540 22.36 15.59 -13.21
C ALA A 540 21.65 14.50 -12.37
N LEU A 541 22.20 13.29 -12.35
CA LEU A 541 21.70 12.17 -11.53
C LEU A 541 21.83 12.46 -10.02
N LEU A 542 22.95 13.06 -9.61
CA LEU A 542 23.21 13.53 -8.24
C LEU A 542 22.26 14.65 -7.80
N ALA A 543 21.94 15.58 -8.70
CA ALA A 543 20.97 16.65 -8.42
C ALA A 543 19.53 16.14 -8.22
N ARG A 544 19.15 15.05 -8.90
CA ARG A 544 17.81 14.43 -8.81
C ARG A 544 17.65 13.50 -7.61
N SER A 545 18.56 12.54 -7.45
CA SER A 545 18.55 11.55 -6.36
C SER A 545 18.41 12.19 -4.97
N LEU A 546 19.24 13.19 -4.68
CA LEU A 546 19.23 13.90 -3.40
C LEU A 546 17.95 14.72 -3.12
N SER A 547 16.98 14.75 -4.04
CA SER A 547 15.64 15.30 -3.78
C SER A 547 14.68 14.30 -3.10
N GLU A 548 15.08 13.03 -2.99
CA GLU A 548 14.24 11.93 -2.50
C GLU A 548 14.57 11.51 -1.05
N ALA A 549 15.84 11.58 -0.61
CA ALA A 549 16.19 11.36 0.80
C ALA A 549 15.48 12.32 1.78
N PRO A 550 15.21 11.89 3.03
CA PRO A 550 14.64 12.73 4.06
C PRO A 550 15.73 13.62 4.66
N ALA A 551 16.05 14.69 3.96
CA ALA A 551 16.97 15.72 4.46
C ALA A 551 16.32 16.67 5.48
N ALA A 552 15.25 16.22 6.13
CA ALA A 552 14.30 17.01 6.91
C ALA A 552 13.61 16.15 7.99
N PRO A 553 13.21 16.71 9.14
CA PRO A 553 12.32 16.03 10.09
C PRO A 553 11.05 15.50 9.44
N GLU A 554 10.56 14.33 9.87
CA GLU A 554 9.25 13.79 9.44
C GLU A 554 8.05 14.63 9.96
N HIS A 555 8.26 15.32 11.08
CA HIS A 555 7.22 16.01 11.83
C HIS A 555 7.69 17.42 12.19
N TRP A 556 6.80 18.41 12.21
CA TRP A 556 7.10 19.79 12.63
C TRP A 556 6.23 20.19 13.83
N PRO A 557 6.83 20.62 14.95
CA PRO A 557 6.09 21.03 16.14
C PRO A 557 5.43 22.40 15.92
N VAL A 558 4.16 22.54 16.30
CA VAL A 558 3.47 23.82 16.36
C VAL A 558 2.75 23.93 17.70
N GLU A 559 2.95 25.03 18.41
CA GLU A 559 2.39 25.22 19.74
C GLU A 559 0.86 25.29 19.72
N GLY A 560 0.21 24.49 20.58
CA GLY A 560 -1.25 24.46 20.72
C GLY A 560 -2.00 23.80 19.55
N GLU A 561 -1.29 23.21 18.60
CA GLU A 561 -1.82 22.72 17.31
C GLU A 561 -1.35 21.29 17.04
N PRO A 562 -2.05 20.51 16.17
CA PRO A 562 -1.60 19.17 15.80
C PRO A 562 -0.24 19.23 15.11
N VAL A 563 0.62 18.25 15.41
CA VAL A 563 1.94 18.11 14.78
C VAL A 563 1.78 18.00 13.26
N LEU A 564 2.47 18.87 12.52
CA LEU A 564 2.44 18.82 11.05
C LEU A 564 3.35 17.69 10.56
N ARG A 565 2.98 16.99 9.50
CA ARG A 565 3.83 16.00 8.83
C ARG A 565 4.52 16.59 7.61
N LEU A 566 5.72 16.09 7.32
CA LEU A 566 6.46 16.40 6.11
C LEU A 566 5.64 16.00 4.89
N SER A 567 5.20 17.02 4.16
CA SER A 567 4.50 16.94 2.88
C SER A 567 5.54 16.99 1.75
N ARG A 568 5.09 16.94 0.49
CA ARG A 568 6.02 17.01 -0.66
C ARG A 568 6.76 18.32 -0.74
N SER A 569 7.89 18.25 -1.43
CA SER A 569 8.48 19.45 -2.01
C SER A 569 7.50 20.03 -3.05
N ILE A 570 7.19 21.32 -2.92
CA ILE A 570 6.41 22.06 -3.92
C ILE A 570 7.36 23.09 -4.53
N GLY A 571 7.66 22.93 -5.82
CA GLY A 571 8.65 23.77 -6.49
C GLY A 571 10.06 23.68 -5.92
N GLY A 572 10.44 22.52 -5.36
CA GLY A 572 11.74 22.32 -4.70
C GLY A 572 11.80 22.75 -3.23
N LEU A 573 10.77 23.44 -2.71
CA LEU A 573 10.68 23.88 -1.32
C LEU A 573 9.98 22.84 -0.46
N LEU A 574 10.52 22.55 0.73
CA LEU A 574 9.91 21.62 1.68
C LEU A 574 8.64 22.23 2.27
N THR A 575 7.59 21.40 2.37
CA THR A 575 6.32 21.78 2.99
C THR A 575 5.97 20.80 4.09
N TYR A 576 5.36 21.30 5.17
CA TYR A 576 4.72 20.51 6.20
C TYR A 576 3.24 20.86 6.20
N GLN A 577 2.40 19.87 6.41
CA GLN A 577 0.96 20.08 6.50
C GLN A 577 0.49 19.49 7.82
N SER A 578 -0.48 20.12 8.50
CA SER A 578 -1.26 19.45 9.53
C SER A 578 -1.73 18.13 8.98
N THR A 579 -2.04 17.16 9.84
CA THR A 579 -2.73 15.95 9.40
C THR A 579 -4.12 16.32 8.87
N ALA A 580 -4.16 16.78 7.61
CA ALA A 580 -5.30 16.70 6.75
C ALA A 580 -5.76 15.25 6.82
N VAL A 581 -7.08 15.07 6.73
CA VAL A 581 -7.74 13.77 6.66
C VAL A 581 -6.85 12.83 5.84
N GLU A 582 -6.31 11.78 6.49
CA GLU A 582 -5.12 11.07 5.96
C GLU A 582 -5.38 10.42 4.58
N LEU A 583 -6.66 10.38 4.20
CA LEU A 583 -7.18 10.17 2.87
C LEU A 583 -8.01 11.42 2.48
N ASP A 584 -7.57 12.19 1.48
CA ASP A 584 -8.35 13.34 0.97
C ASP A 584 -9.69 12.84 0.40
N PRO A 585 -10.86 13.33 0.89
CA PRO A 585 -12.17 12.93 0.37
C PRO A 585 -12.28 12.97 -1.15
N LYS A 586 -11.60 13.92 -1.82
CA LYS A 586 -11.59 13.99 -3.28
C LYS A 586 -10.78 12.85 -3.91
N GLU A 587 -9.56 12.60 -3.42
CA GLU A 587 -8.74 11.48 -3.93
C GLU A 587 -9.43 10.13 -3.64
N VAL A 588 -10.12 9.99 -2.51
CA VAL A 588 -10.97 8.83 -2.18
C VAL A 588 -12.16 8.73 -3.14
N ALA A 589 -12.80 9.84 -3.52
CA ALA A 589 -13.91 9.82 -4.49
C ALA A 589 -13.46 9.42 -5.89
N ASP A 590 -12.35 9.99 -6.37
CA ASP A 590 -11.77 9.65 -7.67
C ASP A 590 -11.33 8.16 -7.68
N ALA A 591 -10.70 7.66 -6.60
CA ALA A 591 -10.32 6.25 -6.46
C ALA A 591 -11.53 5.31 -6.36
N SER A 592 -12.54 5.67 -5.54
CA SER A 592 -13.75 4.87 -5.37
C SER A 592 -14.56 4.81 -6.67
N SER A 593 -14.68 5.92 -7.39
CA SER A 593 -15.31 5.98 -8.71
C SER A 593 -14.64 5.04 -9.71
N ALA A 594 -13.31 5.03 -9.77
CA ALA A 594 -12.55 4.13 -10.64
C ALA A 594 -12.78 2.65 -10.27
N VAL A 595 -12.69 2.31 -8.98
CA VAL A 595 -12.91 0.93 -8.49
C VAL A 595 -14.34 0.46 -8.72
N ILE A 596 -15.34 1.31 -8.45
CA ILE A 596 -16.76 1.04 -8.70
C ILE A 596 -17.00 0.80 -10.20
N SER A 597 -16.48 1.68 -11.06
CA SER A 597 -16.63 1.54 -12.52
C SER A 597 -16.03 0.23 -13.02
N SER A 598 -14.81 -0.10 -12.58
CA SER A 598 -14.14 -1.35 -12.91
C SER A 598 -14.92 -2.58 -12.40
N PHE A 599 -15.49 -2.52 -11.20
CA PHE A 599 -16.36 -3.60 -10.70
C PHE A 599 -17.62 -3.76 -11.53
N VAL A 600 -18.29 -2.66 -11.91
CA VAL A 600 -19.51 -2.69 -12.71
C VAL A 600 -19.27 -3.24 -14.12
N GLU A 601 -18.15 -2.87 -14.75
CA GLU A 601 -17.71 -3.42 -16.03
C GLU A 601 -17.45 -4.94 -15.93
N LEU A 602 -16.72 -5.37 -14.90
CA LEU A 602 -16.33 -6.76 -14.70
C LEU A 602 -17.46 -7.62 -14.10
N SER A 603 -18.49 -7.02 -13.51
CA SER A 603 -19.67 -7.67 -12.94
C SER A 603 -20.98 -6.98 -13.38
N PRO A 604 -21.41 -7.14 -14.66
CA PRO A 604 -22.55 -6.39 -15.22
C PRO A 604 -23.89 -6.57 -14.49
N HIS A 605 -24.08 -7.67 -13.75
CA HIS A 605 -25.26 -7.89 -12.92
C HIS A 605 -25.42 -6.83 -11.81
N SER A 606 -24.31 -6.24 -11.34
CA SER A 606 -24.33 -5.18 -10.33
C SER A 606 -25.02 -3.90 -10.81
N LYS A 607 -25.21 -3.71 -12.13
CA LYS A 607 -25.98 -2.59 -12.69
C LYS A 607 -27.44 -2.57 -12.20
N VAL A 608 -28.03 -3.73 -11.89
CA VAL A 608 -29.41 -3.83 -11.38
C VAL A 608 -29.51 -3.31 -9.94
N GLY A 609 -28.44 -3.42 -9.16
CA GLY A 609 -28.41 -2.97 -7.77
C GLY A 609 -27.11 -3.35 -7.08
N MET A 610 -26.20 -2.38 -6.92
CA MET A 610 -24.93 -2.59 -6.23
C MET A 610 -25.05 -2.18 -4.76
N ARG A 611 -24.37 -2.94 -3.89
CA ARG A 611 -24.20 -2.62 -2.46
C ARG A 611 -22.74 -2.39 -2.12
N ILE A 612 -22.44 -1.29 -1.46
CA ILE A 612 -21.11 -0.93 -0.97
C ILE A 612 -21.17 -0.87 0.55
N ALA A 613 -20.25 -1.53 1.25
CA ALA A 613 -20.00 -1.29 2.66
C ALA A 613 -18.78 -0.37 2.83
N VAL A 614 -18.80 0.54 3.78
CA VAL A 614 -17.68 1.43 4.12
C VAL A 614 -17.34 1.28 5.60
N ASP A 615 -16.08 0.91 5.83
CA ASP A 615 -15.43 0.76 7.12
C ASP A 615 -14.30 1.78 7.23
N GLY A 616 -14.27 2.55 8.32
CA GLY A 616 -13.41 3.73 8.47
C GLY A 616 -13.97 5.02 7.85
N ALA A 617 -13.13 6.06 7.82
CA ALA A 617 -13.45 7.42 7.39
C ALA A 617 -12.33 7.99 6.49
N PRO A 618 -12.62 8.91 5.56
CA PRO A 618 -13.86 9.68 5.41
C PRO A 618 -14.88 9.04 4.43
N ILE A 619 -16.11 8.85 4.89
CA ILE A 619 -17.18 8.14 4.14
C ILE A 619 -17.63 8.92 2.91
N ASN A 620 -17.65 10.25 2.97
CA ASN A 620 -18.12 11.12 1.89
C ASN A 620 -17.37 10.87 0.57
N GLY A 621 -16.07 10.55 0.61
CA GLY A 621 -15.31 10.17 -0.59
C GLY A 621 -15.94 8.98 -1.33
N VAL A 622 -16.28 7.90 -0.63
CA VAL A 622 -16.91 6.73 -1.28
C VAL A 622 -18.30 7.05 -1.81
N VAL A 623 -19.06 7.91 -1.11
CA VAL A 623 -20.40 8.35 -1.54
C VAL A 623 -20.34 9.23 -2.80
N GLU A 624 -19.43 10.20 -2.84
CA GLU A 624 -19.17 11.03 -4.03
C GLU A 624 -18.65 10.18 -5.20
N GLY A 625 -17.81 9.18 -4.92
CA GLY A 625 -17.38 8.19 -5.91
C GLY A 625 -18.54 7.40 -6.51
N ALA A 626 -19.51 6.95 -5.69
CA ALA A 626 -20.72 6.30 -6.18
C ALA A 626 -21.62 7.25 -6.99
N ALA A 627 -21.77 8.50 -6.56
CA ALA A 627 -22.53 9.52 -7.27
C ALA A 627 -21.91 9.88 -8.64
N LEU A 628 -20.58 9.94 -8.73
CA LEU A 628 -19.85 10.11 -9.98
C LEU A 628 -20.18 9.01 -10.99
N VAL A 629 -20.14 7.74 -10.58
CA VAL A 629 -20.44 6.63 -11.50
C VAL A 629 -21.91 6.59 -11.90
N LEU A 630 -22.84 6.85 -10.97
CA LEU A 630 -24.28 6.94 -11.30
C LEU A 630 -24.60 8.08 -12.28
N ALA A 631 -23.90 9.20 -12.19
CA ALA A 631 -24.03 10.30 -13.15
C ALA A 631 -23.39 9.98 -14.52
N ALA A 632 -22.31 9.20 -14.54
CA ALA A 632 -21.61 8.81 -15.77
C ALA A 632 -22.27 7.65 -16.52
N ASP A 633 -22.85 6.67 -15.81
CA ASP A 633 -23.55 5.52 -16.38
C ASP A 633 -25.04 5.48 -15.95
N PRO A 634 -25.96 5.98 -16.80
CA PRO A 634 -27.40 5.90 -16.56
C PRO A 634 -27.96 4.47 -16.48
N SER A 635 -27.25 3.45 -16.98
CA SER A 635 -27.72 2.06 -16.96
C SER A 635 -27.60 1.39 -15.59
N ILE A 636 -26.87 2.00 -14.63
CA ILE A 636 -26.85 1.55 -13.24
C ILE A 636 -28.15 2.02 -12.57
N THR A 637 -29.01 1.08 -12.22
CA THR A 637 -30.32 1.34 -11.61
C THR A 637 -30.17 1.94 -10.21
N ARG A 638 -29.34 1.33 -9.35
CA ARG A 638 -29.14 1.80 -7.96
C ARG A 638 -27.79 1.40 -7.37
N ILE A 639 -27.19 2.30 -6.60
CA ILE A 639 -26.11 2.00 -5.65
C ILE A 639 -26.61 2.28 -4.22
N THR A 640 -26.37 1.35 -3.31
CA THR A 640 -26.62 1.53 -1.87
C THR A 640 -25.29 1.52 -1.13
N VAL A 641 -25.02 2.56 -0.34
CA VAL A 641 -23.80 2.70 0.47
C VAL A 641 -24.16 2.58 1.94
N ALA A 642 -23.72 1.49 2.57
CA ALA A 642 -23.87 1.24 4.00
C ALA A 642 -22.57 1.62 4.74
N ALA A 643 -22.63 2.55 5.70
CA ALA A 643 -21.42 3.07 6.36
C ALA A 643 -21.56 3.16 7.88
N GLY A 644 -20.44 2.98 8.60
CA GLY A 644 -20.40 3.02 10.06
C GLY A 644 -20.08 4.41 10.61
N GLY A 645 -21.10 5.15 11.10
CA GLY A 645 -20.90 6.46 11.70
C GLY A 645 -22.21 7.11 12.18
N GLU A 646 -22.12 8.09 13.07
CA GLU A 646 -23.25 8.97 13.44
C GLU A 646 -23.12 10.27 12.65
N GLY A 647 -23.98 10.44 11.63
CA GLY A 647 -24.03 11.64 10.79
C GLY A 647 -24.28 11.32 9.32
N VAL A 648 -25.15 12.11 8.67
CA VAL A 648 -25.22 12.14 7.20
C VAL A 648 -23.98 12.89 6.71
N PRO A 649 -23.19 12.36 5.76
CA PRO A 649 -22.06 13.09 5.19
C PRO A 649 -22.53 14.37 4.50
N GLU A 650 -21.73 15.43 4.53
CA GLU A 650 -21.93 16.57 3.62
C GLU A 650 -21.80 16.06 2.18
N LEU A 651 -22.83 16.33 1.37
CA LEU A 651 -22.96 15.88 -0.01
C LEU A 651 -22.79 17.06 -0.98
N SER A 652 -22.21 16.80 -2.14
CA SER A 652 -22.25 17.74 -3.26
C SER A 652 -23.66 17.81 -3.87
N ASP A 653 -23.96 18.91 -4.58
CA ASP A 653 -25.21 19.05 -5.37
C ASP A 653 -25.47 17.84 -6.29
N ARG A 654 -24.39 17.19 -6.77
CA ARG A 654 -24.47 15.98 -7.59
C ARG A 654 -24.91 14.77 -6.77
N ALA A 655 -24.26 14.52 -5.63
CA ALA A 655 -24.63 13.41 -4.76
C ALA A 655 -26.05 13.58 -4.20
N GLU A 656 -26.45 14.82 -3.86
CA GLU A 656 -27.83 15.13 -3.52
C GLU A 656 -28.81 14.87 -4.65
N ALA A 657 -28.52 15.28 -5.89
CA ALA A 657 -29.41 15.04 -7.02
C ALA A 657 -29.67 13.53 -7.23
N VAL A 658 -28.59 12.73 -7.26
CA VAL A 658 -28.69 11.28 -7.47
C VAL A 658 -29.35 10.56 -6.28
N LEU A 659 -29.22 11.10 -5.06
CA LEU A 659 -29.94 10.65 -3.86
C LEU A 659 -31.45 10.98 -3.93
N ARG A 660 -31.82 12.19 -4.39
CA ARG A 660 -33.22 12.60 -4.61
C ARG A 660 -33.88 11.77 -5.71
N ASP A 661 -33.14 11.39 -6.75
CA ASP A 661 -33.58 10.49 -7.82
C ASP A 661 -33.76 9.02 -7.36
N GLY A 662 -33.40 8.70 -6.11
CA GLY A 662 -33.49 7.34 -5.54
C GLY A 662 -32.49 6.33 -6.12
N ARG A 663 -31.59 6.77 -7.01
CA ARG A 663 -30.52 5.96 -7.62
C ARG A 663 -29.34 5.76 -6.68
N LEU A 664 -29.10 6.70 -5.76
CA LEU A 664 -28.22 6.51 -4.61
C LEU A 664 -29.07 6.29 -3.36
N ALA A 665 -28.64 5.39 -2.48
CA ALA A 665 -29.23 5.20 -1.15
C ALA A 665 -28.13 5.10 -0.09
N LEU A 666 -28.36 5.69 1.08
CA LEU A 666 -27.45 5.64 2.22
C LEU A 666 -28.08 4.81 3.35
N GLU A 667 -27.32 3.86 3.89
CA GLU A 667 -27.74 2.97 4.98
C GLU A 667 -26.75 3.04 6.14
N ALA A 668 -27.22 2.83 7.37
CA ALA A 668 -26.36 2.75 8.55
C ALA A 668 -25.80 1.32 8.70
N LEU A 669 -24.49 1.17 8.72
CA LEU A 669 -23.84 -0.11 9.04
C LEU A 669 -23.87 -0.31 10.57
N SER A 670 -24.66 -1.27 11.04
CA SER A 670 -24.79 -1.57 12.48
C SER A 670 -23.42 -1.87 13.11
N ARG A 671 -23.07 -1.20 14.21
CA ARG A 671 -21.76 -1.38 14.88
C ARG A 671 -21.62 -2.79 15.46
N GLY A 672 -20.73 -3.60 14.87
CA GLY A 672 -20.34 -4.92 15.37
C GLY A 672 -19.85 -5.84 14.24
N ALA A 673 -18.89 -6.73 14.53
CA ALA A 673 -18.29 -7.64 13.54
C ALA A 673 -19.29 -8.60 12.85
N THR A 674 -20.51 -8.71 13.39
CA THR A 674 -21.60 -9.58 12.88
C THR A 674 -22.50 -8.91 11.83
N SER A 675 -22.36 -7.62 11.53
CA SER A 675 -23.32 -6.87 10.67
C SER A 675 -23.00 -6.87 9.16
N LEU A 676 -21.72 -6.91 8.80
CA LEU A 676 -21.27 -6.94 7.40
C LEU A 676 -21.76 -8.18 6.62
N PRO A 677 -21.79 -9.41 7.21
CA PRO A 677 -22.33 -10.60 6.53
C PRO A 677 -23.81 -10.45 6.10
N SER A 678 -24.64 -9.81 6.92
CA SER A 678 -26.07 -9.62 6.62
C SER A 678 -26.34 -8.64 5.48
N ALA A 679 -25.45 -7.67 5.24
CA ALA A 679 -25.62 -6.68 4.17
C ALA A 679 -25.40 -7.27 2.76
N ARG A 680 -24.63 -8.36 2.64
CA ARG A 680 -24.14 -8.95 1.38
C ARG A 680 -23.59 -7.88 0.40
N PRO A 681 -22.57 -7.09 0.80
CA PRO A 681 -21.99 -6.06 -0.06
C PRO A 681 -21.28 -6.67 -1.27
N HIS A 682 -21.28 -5.95 -2.38
CA HIS A 682 -20.48 -6.26 -3.57
C HIS A 682 -19.05 -5.73 -3.39
N LEU A 683 -18.93 -4.51 -2.86
CA LEU A 683 -17.67 -3.83 -2.54
C LEU A 683 -17.61 -3.51 -1.05
N ILE A 684 -16.44 -3.68 -0.44
CA ILE A 684 -16.17 -3.26 0.95
C ILE A 684 -14.96 -2.34 0.93
N PHE A 685 -15.16 -1.04 1.13
CA PHE A 685 -14.07 -0.08 1.26
C PHE A 685 -13.62 -0.04 2.72
N ARG A 686 -12.33 -0.32 2.96
CA ARG A 686 -11.66 -0.13 4.26
C ARG A 686 -10.72 1.07 4.14
N LEU A 687 -11.14 2.18 4.73
CA LEU A 687 -10.44 3.44 4.73
C LEU A 687 -9.49 3.48 5.94
N VAL A 688 -8.21 3.24 5.71
CA VAL A 688 -7.21 3.02 6.76
C VAL A 688 -6.35 4.27 6.97
N PRO A 689 -6.51 4.99 8.10
CA PRO A 689 -5.64 6.12 8.45
C PRO A 689 -4.20 5.66 8.74
N SER A 690 -3.21 6.46 8.35
CA SER A 690 -1.78 6.22 8.64
C SER A 690 -1.46 6.25 10.15
N THR A 691 -2.33 6.84 10.97
CA THR A 691 -2.23 6.84 12.44
C THR A 691 -2.62 5.53 13.12
N ALA A 692 -3.09 4.50 12.41
CA ALA A 692 -3.65 3.28 13.01
C ALA A 692 -2.65 2.35 13.75
N ASN A 693 -1.36 2.69 13.87
CA ASN A 693 -0.40 1.94 14.71
C ASN A 693 0.70 2.84 15.35
N PRO A 694 0.37 3.69 16.34
CA PRO A 694 1.32 4.54 17.03
C PRO A 694 1.76 3.91 18.37
N VAL A 695 2.17 2.63 18.33
CA VAL A 695 2.77 1.94 19.50
C VAL A 695 4.10 1.29 19.12
N VAL A 696 4.96 2.10 18.50
CA VAL A 696 6.40 1.96 18.67
C VAL A 696 6.86 3.22 19.40
N THR A 697 6.92 3.12 20.73
CA THR A 697 7.73 4.03 21.56
C THR A 697 9.09 4.25 20.89
N GLU A 698 9.60 5.48 20.91
CA GLU A 698 10.92 5.87 20.38
C GLU A 698 12.11 5.27 21.18
N GLN A 699 12.00 4.01 21.61
CA GLN A 699 12.98 3.36 22.45
C GLN A 699 14.13 2.78 21.64
N SER A 700 15.31 3.34 21.94
CA SER A 700 16.66 2.88 21.65
C SER A 700 17.13 2.90 20.19
N THR A 701 18.33 3.44 20.05
CA THR A 701 19.31 3.14 19.01
C THR A 701 19.32 1.64 18.64
N PRO A 702 19.55 1.30 17.36
CA PRO A 702 19.46 -0.07 16.88
C PRO A 702 20.47 -0.99 17.59
N SER A 703 20.07 -2.23 17.84
CA SER A 703 20.91 -3.29 18.41
C SER A 703 22.12 -3.64 17.53
N HIS A 704 22.08 -3.26 16.26
CA HIS A 704 23.21 -3.31 15.33
C HIS A 704 23.33 -1.98 14.59
N PRO A 705 24.50 -1.29 14.63
CA PRO A 705 24.73 -0.16 13.75
C PRO A 705 24.82 -0.63 12.30
N THR A 706 23.75 -0.46 11.54
CA THR A 706 23.75 -0.54 10.08
C THR A 706 24.52 0.65 9.52
N HIS A 707 25.85 0.59 9.59
CA HIS A 707 26.72 1.60 9.02
C HIS A 707 26.37 1.76 7.53
N ALA A 708 25.93 2.93 7.08
CA ALA A 708 26.08 3.35 5.69
C ALA A 708 27.53 3.85 5.45
N SER A 709 27.95 4.02 4.18
CA SER A 709 29.35 4.36 3.84
C SER A 709 29.79 5.69 4.45
N GLY A 710 30.90 5.69 5.22
CA GLY A 710 31.42 6.86 5.94
C GLY A 710 32.15 7.88 5.04
N GLY A 711 31.52 8.29 3.95
CA GLY A 711 32.02 9.25 2.98
C GLY A 711 30.94 9.55 1.93
N GLY A 712 30.49 10.80 1.88
CA GLY A 712 29.37 11.25 1.05
C GLY A 712 28.22 11.81 1.90
N LEU A 713 27.54 12.82 1.38
CA LEU A 713 26.57 13.60 2.15
C LEU A 713 25.44 12.73 2.72
N LEU A 714 25.34 12.77 4.05
CA LEU A 714 24.27 12.17 4.83
C LEU A 714 24.02 10.71 4.46
N PRO A 715 24.94 9.79 4.86
CA PRO A 715 24.87 8.39 4.49
C PRO A 715 23.58 7.77 5.04
N THR A 716 22.56 7.71 4.18
CA THR A 716 21.18 7.42 4.58
C THR A 716 21.03 5.93 4.85
N GLU A 717 20.73 5.60 6.11
CA GLU A 717 20.52 4.25 6.60
C GLU A 717 19.07 3.84 6.39
N PHE A 718 18.83 2.71 5.73
CA PHE A 718 17.50 2.12 5.56
C PHE A 718 17.37 0.91 6.49
N GLN A 719 16.27 0.83 7.24
CA GLN A 719 15.97 -0.22 8.21
C GLN A 719 14.57 -0.78 7.94
N VAL A 720 14.45 -2.05 7.57
CA VAL A 720 13.14 -2.72 7.43
C VAL A 720 12.73 -3.34 8.76
N PHE A 721 11.46 -3.19 9.14
CA PHE A 721 10.90 -3.76 10.36
C PHE A 721 9.39 -4.04 10.16
N GLY A 722 8.96 -5.28 10.35
CA GLY A 722 7.58 -5.71 10.03
C GLY A 722 7.13 -5.23 8.64
N THR A 723 5.92 -4.65 8.56
CA THR A 723 5.37 -4.06 7.31
C THR A 723 5.76 -2.60 7.08
N GLY A 724 6.96 -2.19 7.50
CA GLY A 724 7.45 -0.82 7.36
C GLY A 724 8.96 -0.73 7.15
N PHE A 725 9.41 0.48 6.83
CA PHE A 725 10.82 0.81 6.83
C PHE A 725 11.07 2.20 7.42
N ARG A 726 12.23 2.37 8.05
CA ARG A 726 12.72 3.62 8.60
C ARG A 726 13.93 4.05 7.82
N VAL A 727 13.93 5.30 7.45
CA VAL A 727 15.05 5.99 6.81
C VAL A 727 15.65 6.92 7.84
N ARG A 728 16.96 6.80 8.06
CA ARG A 728 17.73 7.63 8.99
C ARG A 728 18.83 8.33 8.22
N THR A 729 18.79 9.65 8.23
CA THR A 729 19.72 10.52 7.51
C THR A 729 20.59 11.23 8.55
N PRO A 730 21.76 10.67 8.89
CA PRO A 730 22.65 11.22 9.92
C PRO A 730 23.25 12.55 9.48
N ILE A 731 23.54 13.42 10.44
CA ILE A 731 24.04 14.78 10.24
C ILE A 731 25.46 14.87 10.80
N ASP A 732 26.45 15.23 9.97
CA ASP A 732 27.80 15.52 10.47
C ASP A 732 27.85 16.94 11.06
N PRO A 733 28.14 17.11 12.36
CA PRO A 733 28.18 18.42 13.00
C PRO A 733 29.33 19.31 12.53
N LYS A 734 30.38 18.76 11.92
CA LYS A 734 31.53 19.52 11.37
C LYS A 734 31.24 20.06 9.98
N GLU A 735 30.63 19.23 9.12
CA GLU A 735 30.30 19.63 7.75
C GLU A 735 28.98 20.44 7.70
N GLN A 736 28.07 20.19 8.64
CA GLN A 736 26.71 20.73 8.64
C GLN A 736 26.27 21.26 10.02
N PRO A 737 27.00 22.21 10.61
CA PRO A 737 26.68 22.74 11.95
C PRO A 737 25.25 23.30 12.03
N ALA A 738 24.78 24.01 10.99
CA ALA A 738 23.43 24.57 10.94
C ALA A 738 22.32 23.50 10.96
N LEU A 739 22.54 22.34 10.33
CA LEU A 739 21.59 21.22 10.38
C LEU A 739 21.61 20.51 11.74
N CYS A 740 22.78 20.40 12.37
CA CYS A 740 22.91 19.84 13.71
C CYS A 740 22.24 20.73 14.76
N ALA A 741 22.47 22.04 14.71
CA ALA A 741 21.84 23.03 15.58
C ALA A 741 20.31 23.09 15.36
N PHE A 742 19.86 23.01 14.11
CA PHE A 742 18.43 22.91 13.78
C PHE A 742 17.80 21.63 14.31
N GLU A 743 18.45 20.46 14.16
CA GLU A 743 17.97 19.19 14.71
C GLU A 743 17.88 19.23 16.24
N ALA A 744 18.84 19.88 16.92
CA ALA A 744 18.83 20.05 18.36
C ALA A 744 17.71 20.99 18.85
N LEU A 745 17.49 22.13 18.19
CA LEU A 745 16.39 23.04 18.51
C LEU A 745 15.03 22.36 18.29
N HIS A 746 14.89 21.64 17.18
CA HIS A 746 13.70 20.87 16.86
C HIS A 746 13.47 19.71 17.86
N ALA A 747 14.54 19.06 18.32
CA ALA A 747 14.47 18.03 19.34
C ALA A 747 13.93 18.60 20.66
N LEU A 748 14.50 19.72 21.11
CA LEU A 748 14.05 20.46 22.29
C LEU A 748 12.56 20.83 22.19
N GLN A 749 12.11 21.40 21.07
CA GLN A 749 10.71 21.75 20.85
C GLN A 749 9.75 20.55 20.80
N SER A 750 10.25 19.36 20.47
CA SER A 750 9.48 18.11 20.48
C SER A 750 9.65 17.32 21.79
N ASN A 751 10.29 17.88 22.83
CA ASN A 751 10.64 17.20 24.10
C ASN A 751 11.42 15.89 23.91
N ARG A 752 12.21 15.77 22.83
CA ARG A 752 13.06 14.60 22.53
C ARG A 752 14.53 14.96 22.66
N GLN A 753 15.39 13.96 22.83
CA GLN A 753 16.84 14.16 22.77
C GLN A 753 17.30 14.38 21.32
N PRO A 754 18.31 15.26 21.07
CA PRO A 754 18.93 15.39 19.76
C PRO A 754 19.55 14.07 19.30
N GLN A 755 19.26 13.64 18.08
CA GLN A 755 19.70 12.36 17.53
C GLN A 755 20.86 12.49 16.54
N ARG A 756 21.21 13.72 16.14
CA ARG A 756 22.13 14.04 15.04
C ARG A 756 21.75 13.31 13.75
N ALA A 757 20.46 13.17 13.52
CA ALA A 757 19.88 12.54 12.34
C ALA A 757 18.45 13.03 12.16
N PHE A 758 18.00 13.10 10.92
CA PHE A 758 16.57 13.10 10.63
C PHE A 758 16.09 11.67 10.45
N LEU A 759 14.94 11.36 11.04
CA LEU A 759 14.23 10.10 10.83
C LEU A 759 13.01 10.37 9.96
N ARG A 760 12.71 9.42 9.08
CA ARG A 760 11.43 9.27 8.38
C ARG A 760 11.02 7.81 8.45
N THR A 761 9.86 7.53 9.02
CA THR A 761 9.31 6.19 9.14
C THR A 761 8.14 6.03 8.18
N GLU A 762 8.17 5.01 7.34
CA GLU A 762 7.08 4.68 6.42
C GLU A 762 6.51 3.31 6.76
N PHE A 763 5.21 3.29 7.03
CA PHE A 763 4.47 2.06 7.29
C PHE A 763 3.58 1.75 6.09
N ALA A 764 3.60 0.51 5.61
CA ALA A 764 2.58 0.00 4.71
C ALA A 764 1.43 -0.60 5.53
N ALA A 765 0.20 -0.28 5.15
CA ALA A 765 -1.01 -0.83 5.74
C ALA A 765 -1.07 -2.34 5.45
N SER A 766 -0.81 -3.15 6.49
CA SER A 766 -0.70 -4.61 6.37
C SER A 766 -2.05 -5.23 6.00
N LEU A 767 -2.20 -5.69 4.76
CA LEU A 767 -3.40 -6.42 4.33
C LEU A 767 -3.68 -7.64 5.22
N ARG A 768 -2.64 -8.30 5.73
CA ARG A 768 -2.81 -9.35 6.75
C ARG A 768 -3.48 -8.79 7.99
N SER A 769 -2.91 -7.76 8.63
CA SER A 769 -3.48 -7.21 9.88
C SER A 769 -4.89 -6.64 9.70
N ILE A 770 -5.17 -5.99 8.58
CA ILE A 770 -6.46 -5.29 8.33
C ILE A 770 -7.58 -6.29 8.01
N LEU A 771 -7.23 -7.47 7.49
CA LEU A 771 -8.18 -8.47 7.00
C LEU A 771 -8.17 -9.79 7.81
N VAL A 772 -7.38 -9.87 8.88
CA VAL A 772 -7.32 -11.06 9.77
C VAL A 772 -8.63 -11.28 10.54
N GLU A 773 -9.48 -10.26 10.72
CA GLU A 773 -10.79 -10.37 11.36
C GLU A 773 -11.90 -10.99 10.46
N ARG A 774 -11.52 -11.64 9.35
CA ARG A 774 -12.43 -12.27 8.36
C ARG A 774 -13.17 -13.52 8.88
N ARG A 775 -14.12 -13.33 9.80
CA ARG A 775 -15.20 -14.29 10.07
C ARG A 775 -16.47 -13.91 9.32
N GLY A 776 -16.79 -14.62 8.24
CA GLY A 776 -18.17 -14.69 7.69
C GLY A 776 -18.52 -13.83 6.46
N PHE A 777 -17.56 -13.37 5.66
CA PHE A 777 -17.83 -12.48 4.51
C PHE A 777 -18.28 -13.24 3.23
N PRO A 778 -18.97 -12.59 2.26
CA PRO A 778 -19.39 -13.24 1.02
C PRO A 778 -18.20 -13.48 0.08
N ARG A 779 -18.08 -14.70 -0.46
CA ARG A 779 -16.96 -15.12 -1.33
C ARG A 779 -16.76 -14.29 -2.60
N SER A 780 -17.80 -13.61 -3.07
CA SER A 780 -17.82 -12.83 -4.31
C SER A 780 -17.59 -11.33 -4.13
N SER A 781 -17.41 -10.86 -2.88
CA SER A 781 -17.16 -9.44 -2.59
C SER A 781 -15.70 -9.06 -2.84
N TRP A 782 -15.46 -7.88 -3.41
CA TRP A 782 -14.13 -7.27 -3.38
C TRP A 782 -13.95 -6.47 -2.10
N GLU A 783 -12.86 -6.72 -1.38
CA GLU A 783 -12.40 -5.84 -0.32
C GLU A 783 -11.34 -4.89 -0.88
N VAL A 784 -11.60 -3.59 -0.70
CA VAL A 784 -10.81 -2.48 -1.23
C VAL A 784 -10.18 -1.78 -0.04
N VAL A 785 -8.90 -2.04 0.23
CA VAL A 785 -8.14 -1.35 1.27
C VAL A 785 -7.57 -0.08 0.66
N VAL A 786 -7.89 1.08 1.25
CA VAL A 786 -7.42 2.40 0.81
C VAL A 786 -6.61 3.01 1.95
N ALA A 787 -5.33 3.30 1.72
CA ALA A 787 -4.41 3.82 2.72
C ALA A 787 -3.32 4.68 2.07
N PRO A 788 -2.55 5.50 2.82
CA PRO A 788 -1.44 6.25 2.25
C PRO A 788 -0.32 5.38 1.66
N LYS A 789 -0.15 4.16 2.20
CA LYS A 789 0.62 3.06 1.62
C LYS A 789 -0.03 1.73 1.97
N VAL A 790 0.01 0.75 1.07
CA VAL A 790 -0.57 -0.59 1.31
C VAL A 790 0.50 -1.67 1.10
N ALA A 791 0.41 -2.78 1.84
CA ALA A 791 1.32 -3.91 1.66
C ALA A 791 0.81 -4.84 0.55
N THR A 792 1.70 -5.44 -0.25
CA THR A 792 1.31 -6.31 -1.38
C THR A 792 0.99 -7.76 -0.99
N THR A 793 1.08 -8.12 0.29
CA THR A 793 0.91 -9.50 0.76
C THR A 793 -0.47 -9.71 1.43
N PRO A 794 -1.47 -10.31 0.75
CA PRO A 794 -2.77 -10.60 1.37
C PRO A 794 -2.73 -11.75 2.40
N PRO A 795 -3.79 -11.93 3.20
CA PRO A 795 -4.05 -13.16 3.95
C PRO A 795 -4.12 -14.41 3.04
N PRO A 796 -3.81 -15.61 3.58
CA PRO A 796 -4.05 -16.88 2.88
C PRO A 796 -5.50 -17.05 2.44
N GLY A 797 -5.71 -17.65 1.26
CA GLY A 797 -7.03 -17.83 0.66
C GLY A 797 -7.55 -16.63 -0.14
N LEU A 798 -6.81 -15.51 -0.19
CA LEU A 798 -7.18 -14.30 -0.91
C LEU A 798 -6.22 -14.00 -2.05
N PHE A 799 -6.80 -13.65 -3.20
CA PHE A 799 -6.07 -13.17 -4.35
C PHE A 799 -5.93 -11.65 -4.27
N LEU A 800 -4.72 -11.15 -4.49
CA LEU A 800 -4.48 -9.75 -4.81
C LEU A 800 -4.98 -9.51 -6.24
N LEU A 801 -6.11 -8.82 -6.39
CA LEU A 801 -6.67 -8.48 -7.69
C LEU A 801 -6.03 -7.21 -8.26
N ALA A 802 -5.75 -6.21 -7.42
CA ALA A 802 -5.00 -5.01 -7.81
C ALA A 802 -4.18 -4.48 -6.62
N HIS A 803 -3.06 -3.82 -6.90
CA HIS A 803 -2.33 -3.00 -5.94
C HIS A 803 -1.72 -1.80 -6.65
N GLU A 804 -2.26 -0.61 -6.44
CA GLU A 804 -1.89 0.57 -7.22
C GLU A 804 -1.75 1.83 -6.39
N ARG A 805 -0.79 2.65 -6.82
CA ARG A 805 -0.66 4.04 -6.43
C ARG A 805 -1.65 4.87 -7.23
N PHE A 806 -2.76 5.24 -6.61
CA PHE A 806 -3.82 6.04 -7.25
C PHE A 806 -3.40 7.49 -7.32
N SER A 807 -3.17 8.08 -6.15
CA SER A 807 -2.54 9.37 -6.03
C SER A 807 -1.14 9.16 -5.50
N GLU A 808 -0.39 10.23 -5.53
CA GLU A 808 0.93 10.28 -4.97
C GLU A 808 0.87 10.08 -3.42
N ARG A 809 -0.27 10.40 -2.77
CA ARG A 809 -0.58 10.27 -1.32
C ARG A 809 -1.48 9.07 -0.95
N LEU A 810 -2.03 8.34 -1.93
CA LEU A 810 -3.07 7.32 -1.72
C LEU A 810 -2.78 6.09 -2.59
N GLU A 811 -2.62 4.95 -1.93
CA GLU A 811 -2.55 3.63 -2.53
C GLU A 811 -3.81 2.83 -2.21
N PHE A 812 -4.16 1.89 -3.07
CA PHE A 812 -5.21 0.93 -2.78
C PHE A 812 -4.81 -0.48 -3.19
N ALA A 813 -5.35 -1.46 -2.46
CA ALA A 813 -5.36 -2.86 -2.84
C ALA A 813 -6.80 -3.34 -3.01
N ILE A 814 -7.03 -4.17 -4.02
CA ILE A 814 -8.26 -4.93 -4.18
C ILE A 814 -7.92 -6.39 -3.91
N VAL A 815 -8.62 -7.03 -2.98
CA VAL A 815 -8.48 -8.47 -2.70
C VAL A 815 -9.83 -9.17 -2.71
N SER A 816 -9.82 -10.46 -3.07
CA SER A 816 -11.04 -11.28 -3.20
C SER A 816 -10.75 -12.75 -2.93
N GLU A 817 -11.75 -13.50 -2.46
CA GLU A 817 -11.72 -14.98 -2.46
C GLU A 817 -11.98 -15.55 -3.86
N ASP A 818 -12.74 -14.83 -4.70
CA ASP A 818 -13.01 -15.22 -6.08
C ASP A 818 -12.30 -14.32 -7.10
N VAL A 819 -11.47 -14.95 -7.93
CA VAL A 819 -10.76 -14.32 -9.05
C VAL A 819 -11.63 -14.24 -10.33
N THR A 820 -12.80 -14.88 -10.36
CA THR A 820 -13.65 -14.98 -11.57
C THR A 820 -14.08 -13.62 -12.15
N PRO A 821 -14.42 -12.57 -11.37
CA PRO A 821 -14.67 -11.25 -11.93
C PRO A 821 -13.43 -10.66 -12.62
N ALA A 822 -12.26 -10.81 -12.01
CA ALA A 822 -10.98 -10.32 -12.54
C ALA A 822 -10.54 -11.08 -13.80
N SER A 823 -10.91 -12.35 -13.97
CA SER A 823 -10.54 -13.14 -15.16
C SER A 823 -11.14 -12.57 -16.46
N ARG A 824 -12.24 -11.80 -16.38
CA ARG A 824 -12.80 -11.06 -17.52
C ARG A 824 -11.89 -9.93 -18.01
N ALA A 825 -11.19 -9.25 -17.11
CA ALA A 825 -10.27 -8.15 -17.46
C ALA A 825 -9.10 -8.61 -18.32
N LEU A 826 -8.67 -9.86 -18.14
CA LEU A 826 -7.57 -10.46 -18.90
C LEU A 826 -7.97 -10.79 -20.35
N ARG A 827 -9.26 -10.92 -20.66
CA ARG A 827 -9.72 -11.39 -21.98
C ARG A 827 -9.23 -10.51 -23.13
N GLY A 828 -9.41 -9.19 -23.06
CA GLY A 828 -8.96 -8.29 -24.14
C GLY A 828 -7.43 -8.26 -24.32
N GLY A 829 -6.68 -8.61 -23.27
CA GLY A 829 -5.23 -8.77 -23.36
C GLY A 829 -4.80 -10.15 -23.88
N PHE A 830 -5.57 -11.21 -23.62
CA PHE A 830 -5.42 -12.52 -24.28
C PHE A 830 -5.76 -12.44 -25.77
N GLU A 831 -6.81 -11.72 -26.14
CA GLU A 831 -7.14 -11.39 -27.54
C GLU A 831 -5.98 -10.63 -28.22
N SER A 832 -5.37 -9.67 -27.51
CA SER A 832 -4.17 -8.95 -27.98
C SER A 832 -2.93 -9.85 -28.14
N LEU A 833 -2.87 -10.99 -27.44
CA LEU A 833 -1.86 -12.03 -27.56
C LEU A 833 -2.18 -13.07 -28.65
N GLY A 834 -3.31 -12.91 -29.38
CA GLY A 834 -3.78 -13.86 -30.39
C GLY A 834 -4.50 -15.09 -29.80
N ILE A 835 -4.76 -15.14 -28.49
CA ILE A 835 -5.40 -16.27 -27.82
C ILE A 835 -6.93 -16.11 -27.90
N GLN A 836 -7.55 -16.69 -28.92
CA GLN A 836 -8.98 -16.53 -29.21
C GLN A 836 -9.88 -17.58 -28.54
N GLU A 837 -9.37 -18.80 -28.29
CA GLU A 837 -10.15 -19.94 -27.76
C GLU A 837 -9.77 -20.32 -26.32
N LEU A 838 -10.02 -19.41 -25.35
CA LEU A 838 -9.88 -19.75 -23.93
C LEU A 838 -11.22 -20.17 -23.32
N THR A 839 -11.30 -21.41 -22.86
CA THR A 839 -12.42 -21.86 -22.03
C THR A 839 -12.49 -21.05 -20.72
N PRO A 840 -13.67 -20.79 -20.15
CA PRO A 840 -13.79 -20.04 -18.89
C PRO A 840 -12.95 -20.62 -17.74
N THR A 841 -12.77 -21.95 -17.72
CA THR A 841 -11.90 -22.65 -16.77
C THR A 841 -10.42 -22.27 -16.96
N MET A 842 -9.91 -22.30 -18.19
CA MET A 842 -8.52 -21.89 -18.48
C MET A 842 -8.27 -20.42 -18.13
N VAL A 843 -9.20 -19.52 -18.46
CA VAL A 843 -9.10 -18.09 -18.08
C VAL A 843 -9.04 -17.93 -16.55
N ARG A 844 -9.84 -18.71 -15.80
CA ARG A 844 -9.83 -18.69 -14.33
C ARG A 844 -8.55 -19.27 -13.74
N ASP A 845 -8.04 -20.37 -14.26
CA ASP A 845 -6.82 -21.01 -13.78
C ASP A 845 -5.58 -20.14 -14.05
N LEU A 846 -5.52 -19.51 -15.23
CA LEU A 846 -4.52 -18.50 -15.57
C LEU A 846 -4.61 -17.28 -14.66
N ALA A 847 -5.82 -16.75 -14.42
CA ALA A 847 -6.03 -15.63 -13.50
C ALA A 847 -5.60 -15.97 -12.06
N THR A 848 -5.91 -17.17 -11.59
CA THR A 848 -5.50 -17.70 -10.27
C THR A 848 -3.97 -17.74 -10.14
N ARG A 849 -3.29 -18.27 -11.16
CA ARG A 849 -1.82 -18.34 -11.24
C ARG A 849 -1.18 -16.95 -11.27
N LEU A 850 -1.68 -16.05 -12.12
CA LEU A 850 -1.18 -14.68 -12.23
C LEU A 850 -1.39 -13.87 -10.94
N ALA A 851 -2.58 -13.96 -10.31
CA ALA A 851 -2.86 -13.26 -9.06
C ALA A 851 -2.00 -13.77 -7.88
N SER A 852 -1.57 -15.03 -7.92
CA SER A 852 -0.61 -15.61 -6.97
C SER A 852 0.85 -15.20 -7.29
N ALA A 853 1.16 -15.00 -8.57
CA ALA A 853 2.50 -14.76 -9.08
C ALA A 853 2.90 -13.26 -9.21
N THR A 854 1.97 -12.32 -9.05
CA THR A 854 2.23 -10.87 -9.16
C THR A 854 2.25 -10.16 -7.80
N ASN A 855 3.00 -9.06 -7.68
CA ASN A 855 2.91 -8.12 -6.54
C ASN A 855 1.89 -6.98 -6.80
N ARG A 856 1.38 -6.86 -8.03
CA ARG A 856 0.54 -5.73 -8.47
C ARG A 856 -0.92 -6.11 -8.75
N GLY A 857 -1.25 -7.40 -8.65
CA GLY A 857 -2.53 -7.95 -9.08
C GLY A 857 -2.62 -8.09 -10.60
N ILE A 858 -3.85 -8.31 -11.08
CA ILE A 858 -4.22 -8.69 -12.45
C ILE A 858 -5.36 -7.85 -13.06
N ILE A 859 -5.89 -6.86 -12.33
CA ILE A 859 -6.80 -5.83 -12.84
C ILE A 859 -6.22 -4.45 -12.54
N SER A 860 -6.70 -3.43 -13.26
CA SER A 860 -6.42 -2.03 -12.93
C SER A 860 -7.63 -1.13 -13.20
N PRO A 861 -8.04 -0.31 -12.22
CA PRO A 861 -8.97 0.80 -12.43
C PRO A 861 -8.41 1.99 -13.22
N ARG A 862 -7.10 2.03 -13.53
CA ARG A 862 -6.43 3.18 -14.16
C ARG A 862 -5.68 2.86 -15.45
N ARG A 863 -5.08 1.67 -15.53
CA ARG A 863 -4.18 1.23 -16.60
C ARG A 863 -4.94 0.36 -17.58
N THR A 864 -4.55 0.40 -18.84
CA THR A 864 -5.15 -0.48 -19.86
C THR A 864 -4.87 -1.95 -19.53
N GLY A 865 -5.80 -2.86 -19.88
CA GLY A 865 -5.60 -4.30 -19.68
C GLY A 865 -4.30 -4.82 -20.31
N LYS A 866 -3.83 -4.19 -21.40
CA LYS A 866 -2.52 -4.47 -22.03
C LYS A 866 -1.34 -4.19 -21.08
N HIS A 867 -1.32 -3.02 -20.43
CA HIS A 867 -0.29 -2.68 -19.45
C HIS A 867 -0.37 -3.59 -18.22
N VAL A 868 -1.57 -3.95 -17.76
CA VAL A 868 -1.76 -4.87 -16.62
C VAL A 868 -1.18 -6.26 -16.91
N ILE A 869 -1.44 -6.80 -18.10
CA ILE A 869 -0.85 -8.08 -18.53
C ILE A 869 0.67 -7.95 -18.69
N ALA A 870 1.19 -6.86 -19.28
CA ALA A 870 2.63 -6.63 -19.36
C ALA A 870 3.28 -6.58 -17.96
N ALA A 871 2.72 -5.82 -17.02
CA ALA A 871 3.17 -5.73 -15.63
C ALA A 871 3.09 -7.08 -14.91
N SER A 872 2.07 -7.89 -15.22
CA SER A 872 1.92 -9.24 -14.70
C SER A 872 3.01 -10.17 -15.21
N ILE A 873 3.23 -10.19 -16.53
CA ILE A 873 4.24 -11.02 -17.21
C ILE A 873 5.64 -10.70 -16.71
N VAL A 874 6.03 -9.42 -16.68
CA VAL A 874 7.36 -9.03 -16.19
C VAL A 874 7.52 -9.38 -14.71
N GLY A 875 6.47 -9.22 -13.89
CA GLY A 875 6.49 -9.63 -12.48
C GLY A 875 6.67 -11.14 -12.28
N VAL A 876 5.92 -11.96 -13.02
CA VAL A 876 6.03 -13.43 -13.01
C VAL A 876 7.42 -13.86 -13.48
N ALA A 877 7.89 -13.32 -14.61
CA ALA A 877 9.16 -13.68 -15.21
C ALA A 877 10.34 -13.33 -14.30
N LEU A 878 10.35 -12.12 -13.73
CA LEU A 878 11.38 -11.70 -12.78
C LEU A 878 11.41 -12.60 -11.55
N ARG A 879 10.26 -12.99 -10.97
CA ARG A 879 10.23 -13.93 -9.83
C ARG A 879 10.84 -15.30 -10.18
N GLN A 880 10.62 -15.81 -11.39
CA GLN A 880 11.13 -17.12 -11.82
C GLN A 880 12.67 -17.18 -11.90
N GLU A 881 13.33 -16.06 -12.21
CA GLU A 881 14.80 -15.98 -12.26
C GLU A 881 15.47 -16.21 -10.88
N PHE A 882 14.75 -15.98 -9.76
CA PHE A 882 15.34 -15.96 -8.41
C PHE A 882 15.09 -17.19 -7.52
N ARG A 883 14.28 -18.18 -7.95
CA ARG A 883 14.08 -19.49 -7.27
C ARG A 883 13.91 -19.44 -5.72
N GLY A 884 13.28 -18.41 -5.18
CA GLY A 884 13.15 -18.23 -3.72
C GLY A 884 13.18 -16.76 -3.30
N GLU A 885 14.34 -16.28 -2.83
CA GLU A 885 14.52 -14.96 -2.19
C GLU A 885 14.59 -13.78 -3.19
N GLY A 886 13.67 -13.78 -4.17
CA GLY A 886 13.56 -12.79 -5.24
C GLY A 886 12.43 -11.79 -5.00
N PHE A 887 12.78 -10.52 -5.14
CA PHE A 887 11.89 -9.37 -5.00
C PHE A 887 11.72 -8.69 -6.35
N VAL A 888 10.57 -8.03 -6.54
CA VAL A 888 10.26 -7.27 -7.76
C VAL A 888 9.84 -5.87 -7.34
N ALA A 889 10.67 -4.89 -7.68
CA ALA A 889 10.42 -3.47 -7.48
C ALA A 889 9.84 -2.86 -8.77
N PRO A 890 8.54 -2.52 -8.82
CA PRO A 890 7.94 -1.88 -9.98
C PRO A 890 8.46 -0.45 -10.14
N LEU A 891 8.72 -0.01 -11.37
CA LEU A 891 9.24 1.33 -11.64
C LEU A 891 8.08 2.34 -11.73
N GLU A 892 7.74 2.96 -10.60
CA GLU A 892 6.63 3.92 -10.48
C GLU A 892 7.00 5.14 -9.62
N GLY A 893 6.32 6.28 -9.86
CA GLY A 893 6.50 7.50 -9.08
C GLY A 893 7.82 8.26 -9.32
N THR A 894 8.13 9.18 -8.41
CA THR A 894 9.29 10.10 -8.53
C THR A 894 10.62 9.37 -8.70
N SER A 895 10.87 8.32 -7.91
CA SER A 895 12.11 7.53 -7.99
C SER A 895 12.31 6.89 -9.35
N ALA A 896 11.24 6.41 -9.99
CA ALA A 896 11.32 5.90 -11.36
C ALA A 896 11.56 7.02 -12.39
N VAL A 897 10.98 8.21 -12.20
CA VAL A 897 11.28 9.41 -13.02
C VAL A 897 12.73 9.84 -12.86
N THR A 898 13.28 9.79 -11.65
CA THR A 898 14.70 10.05 -11.37
C THR A 898 15.59 9.04 -12.10
N LEU A 899 15.28 7.75 -11.99
CA LEU A 899 16.07 6.67 -12.58
C LEU A 899 15.99 6.64 -14.12
N LEU A 900 14.80 6.78 -14.72
CA LEU A 900 14.60 6.68 -16.17
C LEU A 900 14.68 8.02 -16.92
N GLY A 901 14.41 9.13 -16.24
CA GLY A 901 14.29 10.47 -16.83
C GLY A 901 12.96 10.74 -17.52
N ILE A 902 11.98 9.86 -17.35
CA ILE A 902 10.61 9.92 -17.90
C ILE A 902 9.63 9.28 -16.92
N ASN A 903 8.33 9.55 -17.07
CA ASN A 903 7.28 8.92 -16.27
C ASN A 903 6.85 7.57 -16.88
N PRO A 904 7.06 6.42 -16.21
CA PRO A 904 6.72 5.11 -16.77
C PRO A 904 5.22 4.87 -16.93
N ALA A 905 4.37 5.65 -16.23
CA ALA A 905 2.93 5.56 -16.40
C ALA A 905 2.43 6.08 -17.77
N ASP A 906 3.29 6.79 -18.51
CA ASP A 906 2.98 7.31 -19.85
C ASP A 906 3.42 6.34 -20.97
N GLU A 907 4.14 5.25 -20.64
CA GLU A 907 4.51 4.18 -21.57
C GLU A 907 3.49 3.02 -21.52
N SER A 908 3.18 2.40 -22.67
CA SER A 908 2.23 1.27 -22.73
C SER A 908 2.85 -0.10 -22.43
N GLY A 909 4.18 -0.17 -22.30
CA GLY A 909 4.89 -1.30 -21.71
C GLY A 909 5.08 -1.14 -20.20
N ALA A 910 5.47 -2.21 -19.51
CA ALA A 910 5.74 -2.22 -18.08
C ALA A 910 7.21 -2.53 -17.80
N MET A 911 7.85 -1.75 -16.93
CA MET A 911 9.21 -1.97 -16.44
C MET A 911 9.25 -2.28 -14.95
N ALA A 912 10.16 -3.17 -14.54
CA ALA A 912 10.43 -3.47 -13.13
C ALA A 912 11.89 -3.92 -12.93
N ILE A 913 12.40 -3.78 -11.71
CA ILE A 913 13.70 -4.32 -11.30
C ILE A 913 13.45 -5.55 -10.44
N GLY A 914 13.88 -6.72 -10.92
CA GLY A 914 14.01 -7.92 -10.11
C GLY A 914 15.34 -7.91 -9.36
N PHE A 915 15.35 -8.30 -8.09
CA PHE A 915 16.59 -8.40 -7.30
C PHE A 915 16.54 -9.54 -6.28
N GLY A 916 17.68 -10.19 -6.05
CA GLY A 916 17.78 -11.32 -5.12
C GLY A 916 19.21 -11.83 -4.93
N ALA A 917 19.44 -12.53 -3.82
CA ALA A 917 20.72 -13.15 -3.50
C ALA A 917 20.94 -14.44 -4.32
N ARG A 918 22.12 -14.58 -4.91
CA ARG A 918 22.57 -15.80 -5.59
C ARG A 918 24.05 -16.02 -5.34
N ASP A 919 24.40 -17.10 -4.65
CA ASP A 919 25.79 -17.51 -4.40
C ASP A 919 26.68 -16.38 -3.83
N SER A 920 26.17 -15.65 -2.84
CA SER A 920 26.76 -14.44 -2.23
C SER A 920 26.94 -13.22 -3.16
N THR A 921 26.35 -13.26 -4.35
CA THR A 921 26.25 -12.14 -5.30
C THR A 921 24.84 -11.56 -5.25
N LEU A 922 24.71 -10.22 -5.29
CA LEU A 922 23.41 -9.57 -5.44
C LEU A 922 23.07 -9.51 -6.93
N HIS A 923 22.12 -10.33 -7.36
CA HIS A 923 21.72 -10.41 -8.76
C HIS A 923 20.58 -9.43 -9.04
N PHE A 924 20.69 -8.67 -10.13
CA PHE A 924 19.71 -7.72 -10.62
C PHE A 924 19.27 -8.08 -12.03
N VAL A 925 17.95 -8.06 -12.27
CA VAL A 925 17.36 -8.29 -13.59
C VAL A 925 16.50 -7.08 -13.94
N VAL A 926 16.87 -6.35 -14.98
CA VAL A 926 16.03 -5.28 -15.54
C VAL A 926 14.98 -5.93 -16.43
N GLY A 927 13.72 -5.89 -15.99
CA GLY A 927 12.59 -6.47 -16.69
C GLY A 927 11.82 -5.45 -17.52
N TYR A 928 11.43 -5.84 -18.73
CA TYR A 928 10.45 -5.13 -19.56
C TYR A 928 9.46 -6.10 -20.20
N ALA A 929 8.20 -5.68 -20.33
CA ALA A 929 7.22 -6.37 -21.17
C ALA A 929 6.32 -5.37 -21.90
N ALA A 930 5.89 -5.71 -23.11
CA ALA A 930 4.84 -4.96 -23.83
C ALA A 930 4.02 -5.91 -24.71
N LEU A 931 2.72 -5.62 -24.86
CA LEU A 931 1.84 -6.32 -25.82
C LEU A 931 1.81 -5.67 -27.21
N GLU A 932 2.28 -4.42 -27.31
CA GLU A 932 2.33 -3.66 -28.55
C GLU A 932 3.67 -2.92 -28.64
N GLN A 933 4.13 -2.67 -29.87
CA GLN A 933 5.43 -2.03 -30.09
C GLN A 933 5.36 -0.56 -29.67
N SER A 934 5.88 -0.29 -28.48
CA SER A 934 5.86 1.02 -27.82
C SER A 934 7.26 1.63 -27.67
N LEU A 935 8.29 0.79 -27.57
CA LEU A 935 9.70 1.17 -27.63
C LEU A 935 10.37 0.47 -28.81
N ALA A 936 11.34 1.15 -29.43
CA ALA A 936 12.16 0.57 -30.49
C ALA A 936 13.20 -0.38 -29.87
N ALA A 937 13.24 -1.61 -30.38
CA ALA A 937 14.19 -2.64 -29.98
C ALA A 937 14.90 -3.14 -31.25
N GLU A 938 16.07 -2.59 -31.52
CA GLU A 938 16.85 -2.82 -32.72
C GLU A 938 18.10 -3.65 -32.45
N PHE A 939 18.68 -4.24 -33.50
CA PHE A 939 19.83 -5.13 -33.38
C PHE A 939 20.97 -4.76 -34.33
N VAL A 940 22.07 -4.26 -33.75
CA VAL A 940 23.29 -3.93 -34.48
C VAL A 940 24.44 -4.78 -33.97
N ARG A 941 24.90 -5.73 -34.79
CA ARG A 941 26.06 -6.61 -34.51
C ARG A 941 25.97 -7.35 -33.15
N GLY A 942 24.79 -7.85 -32.81
CA GLY A 942 24.53 -8.59 -31.57
C GLY A 942 24.33 -7.73 -30.31
N LYS A 943 24.28 -6.40 -30.45
CA LYS A 943 23.88 -5.48 -29.39
C LYS A 943 22.45 -5.01 -29.58
N LEU A 944 21.72 -4.89 -28.47
CA LEU A 944 20.42 -4.24 -28.43
C LEU A 944 20.62 -2.71 -28.56
N THR A 945 19.86 -2.07 -29.45
CA THR A 945 19.85 -0.61 -29.70
C THR A 945 18.42 -0.06 -29.76
N GLY A 946 18.25 1.26 -29.84
CA GLY A 946 16.94 1.93 -29.84
C GLY A 946 16.44 2.28 -28.44
N SER A 947 15.24 2.86 -28.34
CA SER A 947 14.75 3.46 -27.10
C SER A 947 14.59 2.47 -25.94
N LEU A 948 14.33 1.18 -26.20
CA LEU A 948 14.36 0.15 -25.16
C LEU A 948 15.77 -0.08 -24.61
N ALA A 949 16.78 -0.07 -25.48
CA ALA A 949 18.18 -0.18 -25.08
C ALA A 949 18.58 0.98 -24.16
N ASP A 950 18.24 2.21 -24.55
CA ASP A 950 18.55 3.42 -23.78
C ASP A 950 17.95 3.39 -22.37
N ARG A 951 16.70 2.92 -22.24
CA ARG A 951 16.00 2.76 -20.96
C ARG A 951 16.65 1.70 -20.08
N CYS A 952 16.92 0.51 -20.64
CA CYS A 952 17.56 -0.58 -19.91
C CYS A 952 19.01 -0.22 -19.53
N GLU A 953 19.77 0.40 -20.43
CA GLU A 953 21.17 0.79 -20.18
C GLU A 953 21.24 1.86 -19.09
N ARG A 954 20.33 2.84 -19.08
CA ARG A 954 20.25 3.83 -18.00
C ARG A 954 20.04 3.17 -16.64
N LEU A 955 19.11 2.20 -16.52
CA LEU A 955 18.91 1.44 -15.28
C LEU A 955 20.14 0.61 -14.88
N LEU A 956 20.78 -0.06 -15.84
CA LEU A 956 22.00 -0.82 -15.61
C LEU A 956 23.15 0.08 -15.10
N ARG A 957 23.36 1.25 -15.73
CA ARG A 957 24.34 2.25 -15.29
C ARG A 957 24.11 2.70 -13.85
N TRP A 958 22.85 2.89 -13.44
CA TRP A 958 22.53 3.19 -12.04
C TRP A 958 22.91 2.06 -11.07
N ILE A 959 22.58 0.80 -11.42
CA ILE A 959 22.90 -0.37 -10.60
C ILE A 959 24.42 -0.57 -10.51
N GLU A 960 25.13 -0.44 -11.64
CA GLU A 960 26.59 -0.51 -11.71
C GLU A 960 27.23 0.61 -10.87
N LEU A 961 26.80 1.86 -11.04
CA LEU A 961 27.30 3.01 -10.29
C LEU A 961 27.05 2.90 -8.78
N ALA A 962 25.89 2.36 -8.37
CA ALA A 962 25.57 2.07 -6.97
C ALA A 962 26.48 1.00 -6.35
N SER A 963 26.95 0.04 -7.16
CA SER A 963 27.79 -1.08 -6.70
C SER A 963 29.28 -0.73 -6.50
N LEU A 964 29.75 0.38 -7.09
CA LEU A 964 31.17 0.75 -7.02
C LEU A 964 31.59 1.13 -5.59
N ASP A 965 32.69 0.54 -5.13
CA ASP A 965 33.33 0.81 -3.82
C ASP A 965 34.38 1.92 -3.94
N THR A 966 33.98 3.08 -4.47
CA THR A 966 34.87 4.25 -4.63
C THR A 966 34.61 5.35 -3.59
N GLY A 967 33.54 5.24 -2.80
CA GLY A 967 33.07 6.32 -1.91
C GLY A 967 32.66 7.60 -2.64
N GLY A 968 32.69 7.63 -3.98
CA GLY A 968 32.45 8.82 -4.79
C GLY A 968 30.99 9.26 -4.71
N VAL A 969 30.76 10.56 -4.81
CA VAL A 969 29.45 11.17 -4.55
C VAL A 969 28.37 10.61 -5.48
N GLY A 970 28.70 10.36 -6.76
CA GLY A 970 27.78 9.71 -7.71
C GLY A 970 27.37 8.30 -7.30
N THR A 971 28.25 7.54 -6.65
CA THR A 971 27.93 6.19 -6.16
C THR A 971 26.94 6.22 -5.00
N THR A 972 27.08 7.20 -4.10
CA THR A 972 26.16 7.41 -2.98
C THR A 972 24.78 7.85 -3.47
N ALA A 973 24.71 8.80 -4.40
CA ALA A 973 23.48 9.20 -5.09
C ALA A 973 22.77 8.03 -5.82
N ALA A 974 23.54 7.18 -6.50
CA ALA A 974 23.01 6.00 -7.17
C ALA A 974 22.44 4.97 -6.20
N ARG A 975 23.13 4.68 -5.09
CA ARG A 975 22.60 3.83 -4.02
C ARG A 975 21.34 4.41 -3.42
N GLU A 976 21.27 5.72 -3.18
CA GLU A 976 20.12 6.38 -2.59
C GLU A 976 18.86 6.28 -3.45
N ALA A 977 18.93 6.69 -4.72
CA ALA A 977 17.80 6.61 -5.66
C ALA A 977 17.34 5.16 -5.88
N LEU A 978 18.29 4.20 -5.89
CA LEU A 978 17.96 2.78 -6.01
C LEU A 978 17.32 2.24 -4.71
N ASN A 979 17.84 2.60 -3.53
CA ASN A 979 17.32 2.13 -2.25
C ASN A 979 15.87 2.60 -1.99
N TRP A 980 15.52 3.82 -2.43
CA TRP A 980 14.14 4.30 -2.42
C TRP A 980 13.15 3.48 -3.25
N LEU A 981 13.64 2.69 -4.21
CA LEU A 981 12.86 1.72 -4.96
C LEU A 981 12.89 0.32 -4.34
N LEU A 982 14.07 -0.15 -3.88
CA LEU A 982 14.27 -1.53 -3.45
C LEU A 982 13.81 -1.81 -2.01
N PHE A 983 14.03 -0.89 -1.07
CA PHE A 983 13.65 -1.11 0.34
C PHE A 983 12.13 -1.18 0.57
N PRO A 984 11.27 -0.37 -0.09
CA PRO A 984 9.83 -0.57 -0.05
C PRO A 984 9.40 -1.96 -0.53
N ALA A 985 9.93 -2.42 -1.67
CA ALA A 985 9.63 -3.74 -2.23
C ALA A 985 10.11 -4.90 -1.33
N LEU A 986 11.09 -4.66 -0.46
CA LEU A 986 11.52 -5.59 0.59
C LEU A 986 10.53 -5.58 1.78
N ALA A 987 10.15 -4.38 2.24
CA ALA A 987 9.28 -4.17 3.41
C ALA A 987 7.83 -4.64 3.21
N GLU A 988 7.28 -4.52 2.01
CA GLU A 988 5.92 -5.00 1.67
C GLU A 988 5.73 -6.53 1.83
N ARG A 989 6.82 -7.28 1.99
CA ARG A 989 6.83 -8.75 2.09
C ARG A 989 7.07 -9.30 3.49
N ASP A 990 7.30 -8.46 4.50
CA ASP A 990 7.43 -8.90 5.91
C ASP A 990 8.66 -9.83 6.15
N ILE A 991 9.72 -9.72 5.33
CA ILE A 991 10.95 -10.55 5.42
C ILE A 991 12.12 -9.74 5.98
N GLU A 992 12.31 -9.79 7.30
CA GLU A 992 13.50 -9.23 7.96
C GLU A 992 14.68 -10.23 7.94
N GLY A 993 15.90 -9.74 7.69
CA GLY A 993 17.14 -10.49 7.92
C GLY A 993 17.60 -11.49 6.84
N GLY A 994 16.91 -11.56 5.68
CA GLY A 994 17.25 -12.44 4.55
C GLY A 994 18.67 -12.24 3.97
N ALA A 995 19.11 -13.13 3.08
CA ALA A 995 20.39 -12.97 2.38
C ALA A 995 20.38 -11.78 1.42
N THR A 996 19.27 -11.53 0.73
CA THR A 996 19.06 -10.37 -0.14
C THR A 996 19.11 -9.08 0.67
N HIS A 997 18.46 -9.03 1.83
CA HIS A 997 18.52 -7.87 2.74
C HIS A 997 19.96 -7.56 3.16
N ARG A 998 20.72 -8.58 3.59
CA ARG A 998 22.12 -8.42 4.02
C ARG A 998 23.06 -8.01 2.90
N LEU A 999 22.87 -8.51 1.67
CA LEU A 999 23.67 -8.09 0.52
C LEU A 999 23.32 -6.66 0.07
N LEU A 1000 22.04 -6.29 0.09
CA LEU A 1000 21.59 -4.94 -0.25
C LEU A 1000 22.14 -3.88 0.74
N LEU A 1001 22.12 -4.18 2.04
CA LEU A 1001 22.75 -3.34 3.07
C LEU A 1001 24.27 -3.15 2.89
N ASN A 1002 24.93 -4.06 2.17
CA ASN A 1002 26.36 -3.99 1.86
C ASN A 1002 26.67 -3.58 0.41
N LEU A 1003 25.67 -3.10 -0.34
CA LEU A 1003 25.86 -2.60 -1.70
C LEU A 1003 26.90 -1.46 -1.71
N GLY A 1004 27.92 -1.58 -2.56
CA GLY A 1004 29.03 -0.62 -2.60
C GLY A 1004 30.16 -0.86 -1.60
N ARG A 1005 30.18 -1.99 -0.86
CA ARG A 1005 31.30 -2.41 0.02
C ARG A 1005 31.87 -3.76 -0.39
N GLY A 1006 32.42 -3.83 -1.60
CA GLY A 1006 32.89 -5.09 -2.19
C GLY A 1006 31.81 -6.16 -2.45
N THR A 1007 30.52 -5.88 -2.21
CA THR A 1007 29.41 -6.76 -2.60
C THR A 1007 29.44 -6.97 -4.11
N ARG A 1008 29.64 -8.21 -4.53
CA ARG A 1008 29.57 -8.57 -5.95
C ARG A 1008 28.15 -8.40 -6.43
N ILE A 1009 27.98 -7.68 -7.54
CA ILE A 1009 26.73 -7.64 -8.28
C ILE A 1009 26.84 -8.45 -9.56
N SER A 1010 25.70 -8.90 -10.08
CA SER A 1010 25.59 -9.36 -11.45
C SER A 1010 24.28 -8.87 -12.04
N THR A 1011 24.33 -8.37 -13.27
CA THR A 1011 23.19 -7.75 -13.96
C THR A 1011 22.77 -8.59 -15.17
N SER A 1012 21.49 -8.54 -15.51
CA SER A 1012 20.95 -9.04 -16.78
C SER A 1012 19.71 -8.24 -17.18
N VAL A 1013 19.29 -8.40 -18.44
CA VAL A 1013 18.08 -7.78 -18.98
C VAL A 1013 17.14 -8.89 -19.48
N LEU A 1014 15.85 -8.78 -19.15
CA LEU A 1014 14.82 -9.72 -19.56
C LEU A 1014 13.64 -8.95 -20.20
N CYS A 1015 13.44 -9.13 -21.49
CA CYS A 1015 12.46 -8.37 -22.28
C CYS A 1015 11.49 -9.31 -23.00
N TYR A 1016 10.18 -9.07 -22.80
CA TYR A 1016 9.09 -9.73 -23.51
C TYR A 1016 8.46 -8.74 -24.49
N LEU A 1017 8.62 -8.98 -25.79
CA LEU A 1017 8.22 -8.06 -26.86
C LEU A 1017 7.24 -8.73 -27.82
N PRO A 1018 6.27 -7.99 -28.40
CA PRO A 1018 5.30 -8.59 -29.32
C PRO A 1018 5.98 -9.08 -30.61
N ASP A 1019 5.37 -10.05 -31.27
CA ASP A 1019 5.82 -10.63 -32.55
C ASP A 1019 6.13 -9.56 -33.62
N SER A 1020 5.36 -8.47 -33.64
CA SER A 1020 5.52 -7.33 -34.56
C SER A 1020 6.84 -6.58 -34.41
N ALA A 1021 7.55 -6.70 -33.29
CA ALA A 1021 8.79 -5.99 -33.05
C ALA A 1021 9.99 -6.49 -33.91
N ASN A 1022 9.84 -7.56 -34.70
CA ASN A 1022 10.85 -8.07 -35.65
C ASN A 1022 12.24 -8.39 -35.05
N VAL A 1023 12.30 -8.68 -33.75
CA VAL A 1023 13.56 -8.72 -32.98
C VAL A 1023 14.34 -10.04 -33.13
N LEU A 1024 13.65 -11.17 -33.36
CA LEU A 1024 14.26 -12.52 -33.32
C LEU A 1024 14.97 -12.98 -34.60
N GLY A 1025 15.24 -12.07 -35.56
CA GLY A 1025 15.95 -12.39 -36.80
C GLY A 1025 17.39 -12.91 -36.61
N GLY A 1026 17.97 -12.77 -35.42
CA GLY A 1026 19.30 -13.30 -35.09
C GLY A 1026 19.30 -14.14 -33.80
N ARG A 1027 19.53 -15.46 -33.93
CA ARG A 1027 19.74 -16.39 -32.80
C ARG A 1027 21.13 -16.24 -32.13
N GLY A 1028 21.52 -15.01 -31.82
CA GLY A 1028 22.77 -14.68 -31.13
C GLY A 1028 22.54 -14.33 -29.67
N ALA A 1029 23.56 -14.54 -28.81
CA ALA A 1029 23.52 -14.07 -27.43
C ALA A 1029 23.60 -12.53 -27.40
N ALA A 1030 22.44 -11.88 -27.26
CA ALA A 1030 22.31 -10.43 -27.21
C ALA A 1030 22.98 -9.85 -25.96
N LYS A 1031 23.59 -8.67 -26.11
CA LYS A 1031 24.22 -7.94 -25.00
C LYS A 1031 23.82 -6.47 -24.98
N LEU A 1032 23.76 -5.90 -23.77
CA LEU A 1032 23.64 -4.48 -23.51
C LEU A 1032 24.78 -4.09 -22.55
N GLY A 1033 25.78 -3.39 -23.08
CA GLY A 1033 27.07 -3.28 -22.41
C GLY A 1033 27.70 -4.66 -22.13
N ASN A 1034 27.99 -4.93 -20.85
CA ASN A 1034 28.45 -6.24 -20.38
C ASN A 1034 27.30 -7.18 -19.96
N SER A 1035 26.08 -6.66 -19.82
CA SER A 1035 24.93 -7.43 -19.33
C SER A 1035 24.36 -8.34 -20.42
N PRO A 1036 24.11 -9.64 -20.14
CA PRO A 1036 23.39 -10.52 -21.04
C PRO A 1036 21.93 -10.07 -21.16
N VAL A 1037 21.39 -10.16 -22.37
CA VAL A 1037 20.00 -9.80 -22.68
C VAL A 1037 19.25 -11.05 -23.12
N SER A 1038 18.22 -11.42 -22.37
CA SER A 1038 17.22 -12.40 -22.80
C SER A 1038 16.03 -11.66 -23.40
N LEU A 1039 15.90 -11.73 -24.73
CA LEU A 1039 14.73 -11.26 -25.45
C LEU A 1039 13.88 -12.46 -25.83
N ARG A 1040 12.60 -12.37 -25.51
CA ARG A 1040 11.61 -13.40 -25.83
C ARG A 1040 10.45 -12.73 -26.56
N THR A 1041 10.04 -13.33 -27.67
CA THR A 1041 8.80 -12.94 -28.32
C THR A 1041 7.64 -13.38 -27.44
N LEU A 1042 6.74 -12.44 -27.14
CA LEU A 1042 5.59 -12.64 -26.29
C LEU A 1042 4.41 -13.15 -27.13
N ASN A 1043 4.54 -14.39 -27.58
CA ASN A 1043 3.50 -15.15 -28.24
C ASN A 1043 2.76 -16.07 -27.24
N VAL A 1044 1.72 -16.76 -27.72
CA VAL A 1044 0.91 -17.70 -26.93
C VAL A 1044 1.78 -18.75 -26.22
N GLU A 1045 2.67 -19.42 -26.96
CA GLU A 1045 3.54 -20.46 -26.41
C GLU A 1045 4.44 -19.96 -25.28
N THR A 1046 5.01 -18.76 -25.43
CA THR A 1046 5.88 -18.15 -24.42
C THR A 1046 5.09 -17.71 -23.19
N PHE A 1047 3.88 -17.17 -23.39
CA PHE A 1047 2.96 -16.84 -22.30
C PHE A 1047 2.52 -18.10 -21.53
N GLU A 1048 2.12 -19.15 -22.24
CA GLU A 1048 1.77 -20.44 -21.65
C GLU A 1048 2.95 -21.07 -20.92
N ALA A 1049 4.16 -21.08 -21.51
CA ALA A 1049 5.35 -21.57 -20.83
C ALA A 1049 5.63 -20.79 -19.53
N LEU A 1050 5.45 -19.46 -19.54
CA LEU A 1050 5.65 -18.62 -18.36
C LEU A 1050 4.66 -18.93 -17.23
N VAL A 1051 3.38 -19.09 -17.55
CA VAL A 1051 2.30 -19.22 -16.53
C VAL A 1051 2.00 -20.68 -16.17
N LEU A 1052 2.24 -21.62 -17.09
CA LEU A 1052 1.93 -23.04 -16.92
C LEU A 1052 3.11 -23.89 -16.43
N SER A 1053 4.36 -23.53 -16.74
CA SER A 1053 5.51 -24.30 -16.27
C SER A 1053 5.57 -24.33 -14.74
N GLY A 1054 5.70 -25.54 -14.18
CA GLY A 1054 5.46 -25.84 -12.76
C GLY A 1054 6.49 -25.30 -11.76
N GLY A 1055 7.19 -24.21 -12.06
CA GLY A 1055 8.14 -23.57 -11.16
C GLY A 1055 7.50 -22.92 -9.92
N PHE A 1056 6.18 -22.70 -9.94
CA PHE A 1056 5.40 -22.26 -8.78
C PHE A 1056 5.00 -23.44 -7.88
N THR A 1057 6.00 -24.13 -7.31
CA THR A 1057 5.75 -24.86 -6.06
C THR A 1057 5.38 -23.85 -4.99
N SER A 1058 4.20 -24.01 -4.39
CA SER A 1058 3.64 -23.03 -3.45
C SER A 1058 4.50 -22.87 -2.20
N ALA A 1059 5.26 -21.77 -2.15
CA ALA A 1059 5.65 -21.15 -0.89
C ALA A 1059 4.43 -20.36 -0.37
N ALA A 1060 3.55 -21.07 0.33
CA ALA A 1060 2.38 -20.54 1.03
C ALA A 1060 2.62 -20.62 2.55
#